data_AF-A0A6P4D3Z8-F1
#
_entry.id   AF-A0A6P4D3Z8-F1
#
_cell.length_a   1.000
_cell.length_b   1.000
_cell.length_c   1.000
_cell.angle_alpha   90.00
_cell.angle_beta   90.00
_cell.angle_gamma   90.00
#
_symmetry.space_group_name_H-M   'P 1'
#
loop_
_entity.id
_entity.type
_entity.pdbx_description
1 polymer ?
#
loop_
_entity_poly.entity_id
_entity_poly.type
_entity_poly.pdbx_seq_one_letter_code
_entity_poly.pdbx_strand_id
1 'polypeptide(L)'
;MRNVRELSAKNGFVQLQRDLLACLNISSYFHDIEDGKTTIKSALCNKKVLLVLDDVSELNQLENLAENQDWFGPGSRIIITARDMHLLDIHGVHGTYEVKGLDQEEAYNLFCLKAFKQLEPKEGYSSLCKEVVKYTKGLPLAVEVLGSYLYRRNADFWHSTIREIMSFPHFEVLNALKISYNHLMPTEKSIFLDISCFFKGMKKDEAIHILRMCDIYVGVGSDIGSGIVTLIDKALVTLDQNNKLEMHDLLQEMGRHIVYEESPSNSGKRSRLWSKDDIHQVLTNDLGTETIQSMVLSFGQDKFYWFRKKPFSAHWSIEAFSKTTQLRYLSLPYMELPLGLNHFPSSVRVLHWDFCPLETLPLLNQQYQAVEIKMQRSNLEQVWHGKKFLEKLKYLDLSSSRNLKQTPDISGVPILETFDLQGCDSLTEVHISLVHHKNLVHLNLSYCEMLKTLPGKLEMSSLKELIIEHCESFENPPEFGECMRKLSRLSLSGTPIGKLPSSLGNLVGLEDLNIKGCGKLDSVPDTIHRLKSLKNLDLGSCFNLHGLPSSISSLPLLSNLNLSGCYQGEISFSHDLFCYFPSLMHLDLSGHWFANIPISIHELSKLRSLKLNRCYCLQFLPKLPSSIRELEAYGCRSLNILESNVLSTICTAFKSSSSQDQENQGVVLEMLIPSTKIPSLFVQYPLNGNDAALVPYPSDCRLNKNLKGIAVCFLFYTKFWGFDKSVKLNLSVSNGNRCIIPWRTYRMCDGYHLYILCLTNDYFREEFQQDMVFKLLLRPEVEYGEYDSEEFEHIPCYQAKVLSTGLACINEIEDLNQSEIERQRNEGQSLFDLNKSIEIMDICE
;
A
#
# COMPACT_ATOMS: atom_id res chain seq x y z
N MET A 1 7.16 -31.79 33.82
CA MET A 1 7.43 -32.96 32.96
C MET A 1 8.29 -32.53 31.79
N ARG A 2 9.34 -33.28 31.47
CA ARG A 2 10.24 -32.98 30.36
C ARG A 2 9.77 -33.71 29.09
N ASN A 3 9.89 -33.06 27.93
CA ASN A 3 9.68 -33.66 26.61
C ASN A 3 8.37 -34.47 26.49
N VAL A 4 7.24 -33.78 26.73
CA VAL A 4 5.88 -34.33 26.72
C VAL A 4 5.56 -35.01 25.38
N ARG A 5 6.01 -34.43 24.27
CA ARG A 5 5.90 -35.02 22.92
C ARG A 5 6.48 -36.43 22.85
N GLU A 6 7.75 -36.60 23.20
CA GLU A 6 8.42 -37.90 23.05
C GLU A 6 7.84 -38.96 24.01
N LEU A 7 7.53 -38.56 25.25
CA LEU A 7 6.97 -39.47 26.23
C LEU A 7 5.56 -39.93 25.87
N SER A 8 4.71 -39.03 25.35
CA SER A 8 3.36 -39.38 24.91
C SER A 8 3.38 -40.34 23.72
N ALA A 9 4.25 -40.11 22.73
CA ALA A 9 4.39 -40.97 21.56
C ALA A 9 4.93 -42.37 21.90
N LYS A 10 5.86 -42.46 22.87
CA LYS A 10 6.53 -43.72 23.23
C LYS A 10 5.71 -44.58 24.18
N ASN A 11 5.10 -43.97 25.20
CA ASN A 11 4.51 -44.70 26.33
C ASN A 11 2.97 -44.59 26.39
N GLY A 12 2.36 -43.72 25.56
CA GLY A 12 0.93 -43.43 25.59
C GLY A 12 0.50 -42.53 26.75
N PHE A 13 -0.71 -41.99 26.67
CA PHE A 13 -1.22 -40.98 27.61
C PHE A 13 -1.44 -41.51 29.03
N VAL A 14 -1.90 -42.75 29.19
CA VAL A 14 -2.14 -43.35 30.52
C VAL A 14 -0.85 -43.40 31.34
N GLN A 15 0.27 -43.80 30.72
CA GLN A 15 1.55 -43.83 31.42
C GLN A 15 2.05 -42.42 31.75
N LEU A 16 1.86 -41.47 30.83
CA LEU A 16 2.22 -40.06 31.03
C LEU A 16 1.47 -39.43 32.22
N GLN A 17 0.18 -39.72 32.36
CA GLN A 17 -0.64 -39.28 33.50
C GLN A 17 -0.14 -39.89 34.82
N ARG A 18 0.26 -41.16 34.82
CA ARG A 18 0.86 -41.80 36.00
C ARG A 18 2.20 -41.17 36.36
N ASP A 19 3.04 -40.87 35.37
CA ASP A 19 4.33 -40.23 35.57
C ASP A 19 4.17 -38.81 36.17
N LEU A 20 3.14 -38.07 35.74
CA LEU A 20 2.77 -36.78 36.33
C LEU A 20 2.42 -36.93 37.82
N LEU A 21 1.53 -37.86 38.16
CA LEU A 21 1.10 -38.09 39.55
C LEU A 21 2.24 -38.62 40.43
N ALA A 22 3.10 -39.48 39.89
CA ALA A 22 4.30 -39.97 40.56
C ALA A 22 5.28 -38.83 40.89
N CYS A 23 5.47 -37.87 39.96
CA CYS A 23 6.28 -36.67 40.21
C CYS A 23 5.72 -35.79 41.34
N LEU A 24 4.44 -35.95 41.67
CA LEU A 24 3.74 -35.24 42.74
C LEU A 24 3.62 -36.10 44.02
N ASN A 25 4.28 -37.26 44.07
CA ASN A 25 4.22 -38.26 45.14
C ASN A 25 2.79 -38.76 45.43
N ILE A 26 1.94 -38.82 44.40
CA ILE A 26 0.58 -39.35 44.47
C ILE A 26 0.60 -40.74 43.85
N SER A 27 0.42 -41.79 44.65
CA SER A 27 0.23 -43.14 44.14
C SER A 27 -1.20 -43.31 43.65
N SER A 28 -1.35 -43.71 42.39
CA SER A 28 -2.65 -43.90 41.75
C SER A 28 -2.58 -45.06 40.78
N TYR A 29 -3.62 -45.89 40.75
CA TYR A 29 -3.77 -47.01 39.82
C TYR A 29 -5.05 -46.80 39.03
N PHE A 30 -4.92 -46.58 37.72
CA PHE A 30 -6.02 -46.44 36.76
C PHE A 30 -5.60 -47.06 35.43
N HIS A 31 -6.54 -47.56 34.63
CA HIS A 31 -6.25 -48.33 33.42
C HIS A 31 -6.61 -47.62 32.11
N ASP A 32 -7.43 -46.56 32.16
CA ASP A 32 -7.82 -45.75 31.02
C ASP A 32 -7.51 -44.26 31.24
N ILE A 33 -7.67 -43.48 30.16
CA ILE A 33 -7.29 -42.07 30.09
C ILE A 33 -8.23 -41.19 30.94
N GLU A 34 -9.53 -41.47 30.94
CA GLU A 34 -10.54 -40.63 31.59
C GLU A 34 -10.50 -40.79 33.12
N ASP A 35 -10.27 -42.01 33.60
CA ASP A 35 -9.97 -42.27 35.01
C ASP A 35 -8.69 -41.55 35.45
N GLY A 36 -7.68 -41.54 34.57
CA GLY A 36 -6.44 -40.78 34.78
C GLY A 36 -6.68 -39.27 34.91
N LYS A 37 -7.45 -38.67 34.00
CA LYS A 37 -7.83 -37.25 34.06
C LYS A 37 -8.57 -36.90 35.35
N THR A 38 -9.56 -37.72 35.71
CA THR A 38 -10.36 -37.54 36.93
C THR A 38 -9.49 -37.63 38.18
N THR A 39 -8.53 -38.54 38.19
CA THR A 39 -7.55 -38.70 39.28
C THR A 39 -6.64 -37.48 39.39
N ILE A 40 -6.12 -36.96 38.28
CA ILE A 40 -5.31 -35.72 38.27
C ILE A 40 -6.12 -34.55 38.81
N LYS A 41 -7.33 -34.33 38.29
CA LYS A 41 -8.22 -33.25 38.74
C LYS A 41 -8.49 -33.33 40.24
N SER A 42 -8.93 -34.49 40.73
CA SER A 42 -9.26 -34.66 42.15
C SER A 42 -8.05 -34.45 43.06
N ALA A 43 -6.85 -34.83 42.62
CA ALA A 43 -5.63 -34.69 43.41
C ALA A 43 -5.08 -33.26 43.48
N LEU A 44 -5.40 -32.41 42.49
CA LEU A 44 -4.80 -31.07 42.31
C LEU A 44 -5.78 -29.90 42.49
N CYS A 45 -7.09 -30.13 42.41
CA CYS A 45 -8.12 -29.07 42.44
C CYS A 45 -8.09 -28.14 43.67
N ASN A 46 -7.54 -28.60 44.79
CA ASN A 46 -7.44 -27.82 46.03
C ASN A 46 -5.99 -27.47 46.42
N LYS A 47 -5.03 -27.67 45.51
CA LYS A 47 -3.60 -27.43 45.77
C LYS A 47 -3.08 -26.29 44.89
N LYS A 48 -2.17 -25.50 45.45
CA LYS A 48 -1.38 -24.54 44.68
C LYS A 48 -0.25 -25.29 43.97
N VAL A 49 -0.33 -25.40 42.65
CA VAL A 49 0.59 -26.20 41.83
C VAL A 49 1.45 -25.30 40.94
N LEU A 50 2.74 -25.61 40.83
CA LEU A 50 3.60 -25.13 39.75
C LEU A 50 3.89 -26.31 38.82
N LEU A 51 3.33 -26.29 37.61
CA LEU A 51 3.50 -27.36 36.62
C LEU A 51 4.20 -26.80 35.38
N VAL A 52 5.25 -27.48 34.91
CA VAL A 52 5.91 -27.15 33.65
C VAL A 52 5.73 -28.32 32.69
N LEU A 53 5.07 -28.08 31.56
CA LEU A 53 4.88 -29.03 30.47
C LEU A 53 5.80 -28.63 29.32
N ASP A 54 6.88 -29.39 29.14
CA ASP A 54 7.97 -29.04 28.22
C ASP A 54 7.86 -29.78 26.87
N ASP A 55 8.05 -29.07 25.76
CA ASP A 55 7.98 -29.54 24.36
C ASP A 55 6.62 -30.18 24.01
N VAL A 56 5.54 -29.44 24.24
CA VAL A 56 4.18 -29.81 23.82
C VAL A 56 4.00 -29.53 22.32
N SER A 57 3.35 -30.47 21.62
CA SER A 57 3.23 -30.47 20.16
C SER A 57 1.84 -30.81 19.63
N GLU A 58 0.96 -31.39 20.45
CA GLU A 58 -0.41 -31.73 20.07
C GLU A 58 -1.40 -31.31 21.16
N LEU A 59 -2.62 -30.90 20.77
CA LEU A 59 -3.65 -30.44 21.70
C LEU A 59 -4.06 -31.54 22.70
N ASN A 60 -4.14 -32.78 22.23
CA ASN A 60 -4.45 -33.95 23.06
C ASN A 60 -3.47 -34.11 24.24
N GLN A 61 -2.22 -33.66 24.15
CA GLN A 61 -1.26 -33.71 25.25
C GLN A 61 -1.68 -32.76 26.37
N LEU A 62 -2.21 -31.58 26.04
CA LEU A 62 -2.75 -30.63 27.01
C LEU A 62 -4.08 -31.11 27.58
N GLU A 63 -4.99 -31.58 26.73
CA GLU A 63 -6.30 -32.11 27.18
C GLU A 63 -6.15 -33.29 28.16
N ASN A 64 -5.10 -34.09 28.03
CA ASN A 64 -4.87 -35.24 28.91
C ASN A 64 -4.10 -34.93 30.19
N LEU A 65 -3.42 -33.78 30.28
CA LEU A 65 -2.54 -33.43 31.41
C LEU A 65 -3.01 -32.19 32.19
N ALA A 66 -3.66 -31.24 31.52
CA ALA A 66 -4.07 -29.95 32.04
C ALA A 66 -5.23 -29.36 31.20
N GLU A 67 -6.35 -30.08 31.13
CA GLU A 67 -7.47 -29.71 30.24
C GLU A 67 -8.08 -28.34 30.57
N ASN A 68 -8.33 -28.08 31.85
CA ASN A 68 -9.07 -26.90 32.32
C ASN A 68 -8.46 -26.32 33.59
N GLN A 69 -8.70 -25.03 33.83
CA GLN A 69 -8.18 -24.32 35.01
C GLN A 69 -8.75 -24.86 36.33
N ASP A 70 -9.94 -25.46 36.31
CA ASP A 70 -10.60 -26.05 37.49
C ASP A 70 -9.93 -27.34 37.99
N TRP A 71 -8.93 -27.86 37.27
CA TRP A 71 -8.08 -28.95 37.74
C TRP A 71 -7.10 -28.51 38.82
N PHE A 72 -6.90 -27.21 39.02
CA PHE A 72 -5.86 -26.67 39.89
C PHE A 72 -6.43 -25.69 40.91
N GLY A 73 -5.88 -25.69 42.13
CA GLY A 73 -6.30 -24.77 43.18
C GLY A 73 -5.87 -23.32 42.93
N PRO A 74 -6.50 -22.34 43.62
CA PRO A 74 -6.17 -20.93 43.46
C PRO A 74 -4.69 -20.60 43.66
N GLY A 75 -4.15 -19.75 42.78
CA GLY A 75 -2.74 -19.34 42.79
C GLY A 75 -1.78 -20.31 42.08
N SER A 76 -2.29 -21.35 41.42
CA SER A 76 -1.50 -22.27 40.59
C SER A 76 -0.95 -21.58 39.33
N ARG A 77 0.17 -22.09 38.83
CA ARG A 77 0.84 -21.64 37.61
C ARG A 77 1.21 -22.84 36.76
N ILE A 78 0.74 -22.87 35.52
CA ILE A 78 1.12 -23.87 34.53
C ILE A 78 1.92 -23.15 33.43
N ILE A 79 3.12 -23.65 33.16
CA ILE A 79 4.01 -23.14 32.12
C ILE A 79 4.07 -24.21 31.03
N ILE A 80 3.71 -23.83 29.81
CA ILE A 80 3.74 -24.71 28.64
C ILE A 80 4.82 -24.18 27.71
N THR A 81 5.77 -25.02 27.32
CA THR A 81 6.70 -24.70 26.23
C THR A 81 6.24 -25.45 24.98
N ALA A 82 6.05 -24.72 23.89
CA ALA A 82 5.60 -25.24 22.61
C ALA A 82 6.32 -24.49 21.49
N ARG A 83 6.37 -25.11 20.30
CA ARG A 83 6.90 -24.49 19.08
C ARG A 83 5.80 -23.99 18.15
N ASP A 84 4.55 -24.30 18.47
CA ASP A 84 3.37 -24.01 17.66
C ASP A 84 2.45 -23.08 18.44
N MET A 85 2.35 -21.82 17.99
CA MET A 85 1.53 -20.80 18.64
C MET A 85 0.05 -21.14 18.55
N HIS A 86 -0.39 -21.71 17.42
CA HIS A 86 -1.80 -22.02 17.16
C HIS A 86 -2.34 -23.05 18.16
N LEU A 87 -1.50 -24.00 18.59
CA LEU A 87 -1.84 -24.95 19.64
C LEU A 87 -2.17 -24.27 20.98
N LEU A 88 -1.43 -23.22 21.34
CA LEU A 88 -1.66 -22.47 22.58
C LEU A 88 -2.94 -21.63 22.50
N ASP A 89 -3.21 -21.07 21.32
CA ASP A 89 -4.42 -20.29 21.05
C ASP A 89 -5.67 -21.17 21.12
N ILE A 90 -5.66 -22.35 20.49
CA ILE A 90 -6.78 -23.30 20.55
C ILE A 90 -7.07 -23.75 21.98
N HIS A 91 -6.02 -24.01 22.77
CA HIS A 91 -6.19 -24.43 24.16
C HIS A 91 -6.69 -23.29 25.07
N GLY A 92 -6.58 -22.03 24.66
CA GLY A 92 -7.05 -20.88 25.43
C GLY A 92 -6.16 -20.55 26.64
N VAL A 93 -4.84 -20.51 26.44
CA VAL A 93 -3.90 -20.14 27.52
C VAL A 93 -4.09 -18.69 27.99
N HIS A 94 -3.79 -18.43 29.27
CA HIS A 94 -3.97 -17.10 29.87
C HIS A 94 -3.04 -16.02 29.32
N GLY A 95 -1.87 -16.41 28.80
CA GLY A 95 -0.90 -15.50 28.20
C GLY A 95 0.23 -16.28 27.54
N THR A 96 0.81 -15.69 26.50
CA THR A 96 1.93 -16.25 25.74
C THR A 96 3.16 -15.34 25.88
N TYR A 97 4.34 -15.95 25.83
CA TYR A 97 5.62 -15.24 25.82
C TYR A 97 6.50 -15.81 24.72
N GLU A 98 6.75 -15.00 23.69
CA GLU A 98 7.66 -15.36 22.61
C GLU A 98 9.10 -15.18 23.06
N VAL A 99 9.85 -16.28 23.08
CA VAL A 99 11.26 -16.27 23.50
C VAL A 99 12.11 -15.68 22.38
N LYS A 100 12.74 -14.55 22.66
CA LYS A 100 13.67 -13.90 21.72
C LYS A 100 15.03 -14.60 21.70
N GLY A 101 15.76 -14.45 20.59
CA GLY A 101 17.16 -14.84 20.51
C GLY A 101 18.03 -14.07 21.49
N LEU A 102 19.19 -14.63 21.82
CA LEU A 102 20.18 -14.00 22.70
C LEU A 102 20.72 -12.74 22.05
N ASP A 103 20.97 -11.72 22.86
CA ASP A 103 21.77 -10.59 22.39
C ASP A 103 23.25 -11.00 22.17
N GLN A 104 24.05 -10.09 21.61
CA GLN A 104 25.45 -10.42 21.31
C GLN A 104 26.28 -10.76 22.54
N GLU A 105 26.02 -10.12 23.68
CA GLU A 105 26.78 -10.32 24.91
C GLU A 105 26.35 -11.63 25.59
N GLU A 106 25.06 -11.89 25.66
CA GLU A 106 24.48 -13.14 26.15
C GLU A 106 24.96 -14.34 25.31
N ALA A 107 24.93 -14.23 23.98
CA ALA A 107 25.42 -15.27 23.08
C ALA A 107 26.92 -15.50 23.24
N TYR A 108 27.71 -14.43 23.41
CA TYR A 108 29.15 -14.51 23.68
C TYR A 108 29.45 -15.22 25.00
N ASN A 109 28.75 -14.83 26.06
CA ASN A 109 28.91 -15.44 27.38
C ASN A 109 28.53 -16.92 27.38
N LEU A 110 27.40 -17.26 26.74
CA LEU A 110 26.97 -18.66 26.59
C LEU A 110 28.00 -19.47 25.78
N PHE A 111 28.51 -18.90 24.68
CA PHE A 111 29.54 -19.55 23.87
C PHE A 111 30.79 -19.84 24.68
N CYS A 112 31.30 -18.85 25.42
CA CYS A 112 32.48 -19.01 26.27
C CYS A 112 32.27 -20.07 27.36
N LEU A 113 31.09 -20.09 27.98
CA LEU A 113 30.72 -21.13 28.96
C LEU A 113 30.74 -22.54 28.34
N LYS A 114 30.29 -22.70 27.09
CA LYS A 114 30.28 -24.01 26.43
C LYS A 114 31.68 -24.43 25.96
N ALA A 115 32.42 -23.50 25.35
CA ALA A 115 33.74 -23.73 24.74
C ALA A 115 34.92 -23.77 25.72
N PHE A 116 34.85 -23.05 26.85
CA PHE A 116 35.95 -22.95 27.83
C PHE A 116 35.56 -23.37 29.25
N LYS A 117 34.26 -23.53 29.56
CA LYS A 117 33.73 -23.73 30.92
C LYS A 117 33.97 -22.55 31.87
N GLN A 118 34.14 -21.35 31.31
CA GLN A 118 34.33 -20.09 32.02
C GLN A 118 33.75 -18.93 31.18
N LEU A 119 33.51 -17.77 31.80
CA LEU A 119 32.90 -16.62 31.13
C LEU A 119 33.86 -15.92 30.16
N GLU A 120 35.17 -16.01 30.39
CA GLU A 120 36.17 -15.37 29.54
C GLU A 120 36.93 -16.39 28.69
N PRO A 121 37.21 -16.11 27.41
CA PRO A 121 38.02 -16.98 26.58
C PRO A 121 39.48 -17.01 27.05
N LYS A 122 40.21 -18.06 26.66
CA LYS A 122 41.67 -18.08 26.81
C LYS A 122 42.31 -17.01 25.90
N GLU A 123 43.49 -16.53 26.30
CA GLU A 123 44.25 -15.51 25.55
C GLU A 123 44.41 -15.91 24.07
N GLY A 124 44.11 -14.98 23.15
CA GLY A 124 44.12 -15.22 21.70
C GLY A 124 42.82 -15.77 21.08
N TYR A 125 41.82 -16.21 21.85
CA TYR A 125 40.57 -16.76 21.29
C TYR A 125 39.41 -15.76 21.19
N SER A 126 39.57 -14.54 21.73
CA SER A 126 38.47 -13.57 21.84
C SER A 126 37.88 -13.16 20.48
N SER A 127 38.72 -12.91 19.47
CA SER A 127 38.28 -12.60 18.10
C SER A 127 37.52 -13.76 17.47
N LEU A 128 38.01 -15.00 17.65
CA LEU A 128 37.38 -16.21 17.13
C LEU A 128 36.00 -16.46 17.74
N CYS A 129 35.83 -16.18 19.03
CA CYS A 129 34.53 -16.26 19.69
C CYS A 129 33.52 -15.30 19.06
N LYS A 130 33.95 -14.06 18.75
CA LYS A 130 33.08 -13.07 18.10
C LYS A 130 32.64 -13.52 16.70
N GLU A 131 33.53 -14.16 15.93
CA GLU A 131 33.18 -14.69 14.60
C GLU A 131 32.14 -15.81 14.68
N VAL A 132 32.28 -16.74 15.62
CA VAL A 132 31.29 -17.82 15.82
C VAL A 132 29.94 -17.25 16.29
N VAL A 133 29.95 -16.35 17.27
CA VAL A 133 28.72 -15.71 17.77
C VAL A 133 28.01 -14.94 16.66
N LYS A 134 28.76 -14.21 15.84
CA LYS A 134 28.22 -13.49 14.67
C LYS A 134 27.54 -14.43 13.68
N TYR A 135 28.11 -15.62 13.43
CA TYR A 135 27.49 -16.65 12.59
C TYR A 135 26.16 -17.15 13.17
N THR A 136 26.11 -17.42 14.48
CA THR A 136 24.90 -17.96 15.12
C THR A 136 23.73 -16.98 15.23
N LYS A 137 23.99 -15.67 15.10
CA LYS A 137 23.01 -14.57 15.22
C LYS A 137 22.11 -14.67 16.46
N GLY A 138 22.67 -15.12 17.58
CA GLY A 138 21.96 -15.20 18.85
C GLY A 138 21.07 -16.43 19.02
N LEU A 139 21.10 -17.41 18.10
CA LEU A 139 20.35 -18.65 18.25
C LEU A 139 21.02 -19.55 19.31
N PRO A 140 20.43 -19.75 20.51
CA PRO A 140 21.10 -20.42 21.63
C PRO A 140 21.58 -21.84 21.29
N LEU A 141 20.76 -22.58 20.54
CA LEU A 141 21.07 -23.95 20.15
C LEU A 141 22.33 -24.03 19.27
N ALA A 142 22.47 -23.12 18.31
CA ALA A 142 23.65 -23.07 17.46
C ALA A 142 24.91 -22.67 18.24
N VAL A 143 24.77 -21.72 19.18
CA VAL A 143 25.83 -21.33 20.11
C VAL A 143 26.31 -22.53 20.94
N GLU A 144 25.37 -23.30 21.48
CA GLU A 144 25.67 -24.46 22.32
C GLU A 144 26.36 -25.59 21.55
N VAL A 145 25.86 -25.91 20.35
CA VAL A 145 26.43 -26.94 19.48
C VAL A 145 27.86 -26.58 19.10
N LEU A 146 28.10 -25.37 18.58
CA LEU A 146 29.43 -24.94 18.16
C LEU A 146 30.40 -24.79 19.34
N GLY A 147 29.93 -24.25 20.47
CA GLY A 147 30.75 -24.14 21.68
C GLY A 147 31.17 -25.50 22.20
N SER A 148 30.28 -26.50 22.16
CA SER A 148 30.59 -27.86 22.58
C SER A 148 31.53 -28.57 21.61
N TYR A 149 31.36 -28.38 20.31
CA TYR A 149 32.21 -28.94 19.26
C TYR A 149 33.67 -28.45 19.36
N LEU A 150 33.85 -27.17 19.71
CA LEU A 150 35.15 -26.51 19.84
C LEU A 150 35.83 -26.71 21.21
N TYR A 151 35.15 -27.35 22.17
CA TYR A 151 35.67 -27.61 23.50
C TYR A 151 36.97 -28.44 23.45
N ARG A 152 38.02 -27.96 24.14
CA ARG A 152 39.38 -28.56 24.18
C ARG A 152 40.09 -28.68 22.83
N ARG A 153 39.66 -27.95 21.79
CA ARG A 153 40.37 -27.85 20.51
C ARG A 153 41.42 -26.72 20.53
N ASN A 154 42.42 -26.81 19.68
CA ASN A 154 43.47 -25.79 19.55
C ASN A 154 43.08 -24.68 18.55
N ALA A 155 43.83 -23.57 18.54
CA ALA A 155 43.52 -22.41 17.71
C ALA A 155 43.47 -22.73 16.20
N ASP A 156 44.35 -23.60 15.71
CA ASP A 156 44.36 -24.01 14.29
C ASP A 156 43.05 -24.71 13.89
N PHE A 157 42.53 -25.59 14.75
CA PHE A 157 41.26 -26.25 14.54
C PHE A 157 40.09 -25.25 14.57
N TRP A 158 40.15 -24.25 15.47
CA TRP A 158 39.15 -23.17 15.51
C TRP A 158 39.15 -22.36 14.21
N HIS A 159 40.32 -21.92 13.74
CA HIS A 159 40.44 -21.22 12.45
C HIS A 159 39.95 -22.07 11.27
N SER A 160 40.21 -23.39 11.29
CA SER A 160 39.67 -24.30 10.27
C SER A 160 38.15 -24.37 10.33
N THR A 161 37.59 -24.55 11.53
CA THR A 161 36.13 -24.65 11.73
C THR A 161 35.44 -23.35 11.34
N ILE A 162 36.01 -22.20 11.69
CA ILE A 162 35.43 -20.89 11.34
C ILE A 162 35.44 -20.68 9.82
N ARG A 163 36.54 -21.03 9.14
CA ARG A 163 36.58 -21.00 7.67
C ARG A 163 35.56 -21.94 7.04
N GLU A 164 35.34 -23.10 7.65
CA GLU A 164 34.34 -24.08 7.20
C GLU A 164 32.92 -23.54 7.38
N ILE A 165 32.52 -23.06 8.56
CA ILE A 165 31.16 -22.55 8.81
C ILE A 165 30.84 -21.28 8.03
N MET A 166 31.85 -20.49 7.66
CA MET A 166 31.70 -19.35 6.76
C MET A 166 31.48 -19.76 5.30
N SER A 167 31.79 -21.01 4.93
CA SER A 167 31.69 -21.55 3.57
C SER A 167 30.52 -22.51 3.41
N PHE A 168 30.27 -23.37 4.40
CA PHE A 168 29.23 -24.40 4.42
C PHE A 168 28.55 -24.46 5.79
N PRO A 169 27.24 -24.74 5.85
CA PRO A 169 26.54 -24.79 7.13
C PRO A 169 27.02 -25.96 7.99
N HIS A 170 27.19 -25.73 9.30
CA HIS A 170 27.72 -26.76 10.20
C HIS A 170 26.71 -27.92 10.39
N PHE A 171 27.11 -29.15 10.05
CA PHE A 171 26.24 -30.33 10.02
C PHE A 171 25.47 -30.58 11.33
N GLU A 172 26.13 -30.47 12.49
CA GLU A 172 25.46 -30.69 13.79
C GLU A 172 24.41 -29.63 14.09
N VAL A 173 24.63 -28.37 13.66
CA VAL A 173 23.67 -27.28 13.83
C VAL A 173 22.45 -27.55 12.95
N LEU A 174 22.68 -27.93 11.69
CA LEU A 174 21.62 -28.26 10.76
C LEU A 174 20.75 -29.41 11.26
N ASN A 175 21.34 -30.49 11.76
CA ASN A 175 20.57 -31.63 12.28
C ASN A 175 19.70 -31.25 13.47
N ALA A 176 20.19 -30.39 14.35
CA ALA A 176 19.42 -29.90 15.49
C ALA A 176 18.19 -29.09 15.04
N LEU A 177 18.33 -28.26 14.00
CA LEU A 177 17.23 -27.48 13.42
C LEU A 177 16.27 -28.32 12.56
N LYS A 178 16.79 -29.33 11.84
CA LYS A 178 16.05 -30.19 10.90
C LYS A 178 14.95 -30.99 11.57
N ILE A 179 15.00 -31.16 12.90
CA ILE A 179 13.93 -31.79 13.68
C ILE A 179 12.59 -31.10 13.42
N SER A 180 12.51 -29.77 13.48
CA SER A 180 11.24 -29.06 13.27
C SER A 180 10.73 -29.22 11.83
N TYR A 181 11.64 -29.20 10.85
CA TYR A 181 11.31 -29.45 9.45
C TYR A 181 10.77 -30.86 9.20
N ASN A 182 11.32 -31.88 9.84
CA ASN A 182 10.91 -33.28 9.62
C ASN A 182 9.45 -33.54 10.01
N HIS A 183 8.89 -32.77 10.94
CA HIS A 183 7.50 -32.88 11.40
C HIS A 183 6.51 -32.11 10.53
N LEU A 184 6.96 -31.38 9.52
CA LEU A 184 6.08 -30.69 8.57
C LEU A 184 5.42 -31.67 7.59
N MET A 185 4.21 -31.33 7.16
CA MET A 185 3.51 -32.01 6.08
C MET A 185 4.26 -31.83 4.75
N PRO A 186 4.08 -32.73 3.76
CA PRO A 186 4.80 -32.65 2.49
C PRO A 186 4.66 -31.31 1.75
N THR A 187 3.47 -30.69 1.80
CA THR A 187 3.21 -29.37 1.19
C THR A 187 3.95 -28.26 1.93
N GLU A 188 3.88 -28.23 3.26
CA GLU A 188 4.59 -27.29 4.13
C GLU A 188 6.11 -27.40 3.98
N LYS A 189 6.65 -28.62 3.88
CA LYS A 189 8.08 -28.87 3.60
C LYS A 189 8.50 -28.17 2.32
N SER A 190 7.74 -28.38 1.24
CA SER A 190 8.06 -27.80 -0.05
C SER A 190 7.91 -26.27 -0.04
N ILE A 191 6.89 -25.71 0.62
CA ILE A 191 6.74 -24.25 0.82
C ILE A 191 7.93 -23.70 1.62
N PHE A 192 8.34 -24.37 2.69
CA PHE A 192 9.52 -23.98 3.48
C PHE A 192 10.78 -23.93 2.61
N LEU A 193 10.98 -24.93 1.75
CA LEU A 193 12.10 -24.95 0.81
C LEU A 193 12.01 -23.80 -0.20
N ASP A 194 10.83 -23.52 -0.78
CA ASP A 194 10.62 -22.39 -1.70
C ASP A 194 10.95 -21.04 -1.03
N ILE A 195 10.52 -20.84 0.22
CA ILE A 195 10.85 -19.63 0.99
C ILE A 195 12.35 -19.53 1.26
N SER A 196 12.98 -20.63 1.69
CA SER A 196 14.42 -20.66 1.98
C SER A 196 15.28 -20.36 0.75
N CYS A 197 14.89 -20.88 -0.42
CA CYS A 197 15.61 -20.68 -1.67
C CYS A 197 15.33 -19.29 -2.25
N PHE A 198 14.08 -18.85 -2.29
CA PHE A 198 13.63 -17.77 -3.19
C PHE A 198 12.89 -16.61 -2.53
N PHE A 199 12.04 -16.87 -1.52
CA PHE A 199 11.04 -15.87 -1.09
C PHE A 199 11.35 -15.11 0.21
N LYS A 200 12.52 -15.32 0.83
CA LYS A 200 12.97 -14.45 1.92
C LYS A 200 13.08 -12.99 1.44
N GLY A 201 12.40 -12.08 2.15
CA GLY A 201 12.30 -10.65 1.85
C GLY A 201 11.20 -10.25 0.85
N MET A 202 10.45 -11.22 0.32
CA MET A 202 9.30 -11.02 -0.57
C MET A 202 8.02 -10.82 0.24
N LYS A 203 7.06 -10.03 -0.27
CA LYS A 203 5.75 -9.87 0.37
C LYS A 203 5.01 -11.21 0.42
N LYS A 204 4.34 -11.51 1.54
CA LYS A 204 3.58 -12.75 1.73
C LYS A 204 2.59 -13.02 0.59
N ASP A 205 1.80 -12.02 0.21
CA ASP A 205 0.76 -12.18 -0.81
C ASP A 205 1.34 -12.45 -2.21
N GLU A 206 2.50 -11.86 -2.51
CA GLU A 206 3.24 -12.06 -3.76
C GLU A 206 3.78 -13.49 -3.86
N ALA A 207 4.39 -13.99 -2.77
CA ALA A 207 4.87 -15.37 -2.70
C ALA A 207 3.72 -16.39 -2.86
N ILE A 208 2.58 -16.15 -2.19
CA ILE A 208 1.37 -16.96 -2.34
C ILE A 208 0.89 -16.94 -3.80
N HIS A 209 0.90 -15.78 -4.44
CA HIS A 209 0.50 -15.63 -5.83
C HIS A 209 1.37 -16.47 -6.78
N ILE A 210 2.70 -16.36 -6.68
CA ILE A 210 3.64 -17.14 -7.51
C ILE A 210 3.45 -18.65 -7.29
N LEU A 211 3.38 -19.09 -6.03
CA LEU A 211 3.20 -20.50 -5.68
C LEU A 211 1.88 -21.08 -6.21
N ARG A 212 0.80 -20.28 -6.19
CA ARG A 212 -0.50 -20.67 -6.75
C ARG A 212 -0.42 -20.87 -8.26
N MET A 213 0.19 -19.93 -8.99
CA MET A 213 0.28 -20.01 -10.46
C MET A 213 1.17 -21.16 -10.96
N CYS A 214 2.16 -21.55 -10.17
CA CYS A 214 3.01 -22.69 -10.49
C CYS A 214 2.30 -24.05 -10.30
N ASP A 215 1.04 -24.09 -9.84
CA ASP A 215 0.28 -25.30 -9.47
C ASP A 215 1.15 -26.31 -8.70
N ILE A 216 2.00 -25.84 -7.79
CA ILE A 216 2.99 -26.73 -7.15
C ILE A 216 2.27 -27.77 -6.27
N TYR A 217 1.03 -27.48 -5.83
CA TYR A 217 0.31 -28.23 -4.80
C TYR A 217 -1.16 -28.56 -5.11
N VAL A 218 -1.63 -28.37 -6.34
CA VAL A 218 -3.03 -28.67 -6.72
C VAL A 218 -3.29 -30.18 -6.62
N GLY A 219 -4.19 -30.58 -5.73
CA GLY A 219 -4.59 -31.98 -5.50
C GLY A 219 -4.31 -32.54 -4.10
N VAL A 220 -3.63 -31.79 -3.22
CA VAL A 220 -3.19 -32.29 -1.89
C VAL A 220 -4.06 -31.76 -0.71
N GLY A 221 -5.15 -31.06 -0.98
CA GLY A 221 -6.15 -30.69 0.04
C GLY A 221 -5.77 -29.55 1.01
N SER A 222 -4.58 -28.94 0.90
CA SER A 222 -4.17 -27.80 1.73
C SER A 222 -3.98 -26.51 0.89
N ASP A 223 -4.56 -25.39 1.31
CA ASP A 223 -4.32 -24.06 0.71
C ASP A 223 -2.87 -23.61 0.96
N ILE A 224 -2.23 -23.01 -0.05
CA ILE A 224 -0.86 -22.45 0.08
C ILE A 224 -0.84 -21.37 1.17
N GLY A 225 -1.92 -20.59 1.26
CA GLY A 225 -2.10 -19.59 2.31
C GLY A 225 -2.03 -20.21 3.71
N SER A 226 -2.75 -21.32 3.93
CA SER A 226 -2.70 -22.02 5.22
C SER A 226 -1.32 -22.62 5.49
N GLY A 227 -0.63 -23.16 4.49
CA GLY A 227 0.72 -23.70 4.66
C GLY A 227 1.74 -22.66 5.14
N ILE A 228 1.70 -21.43 4.61
CA ILE A 228 2.57 -20.34 5.09
C ILE A 228 2.18 -19.92 6.51
N VAL A 229 0.89 -19.87 6.84
CA VAL A 229 0.43 -19.58 8.20
C VAL A 229 0.94 -20.64 9.17
N THR A 230 0.86 -21.93 8.83
CA THR A 230 1.43 -23.00 9.66
C THR A 230 2.93 -22.83 9.89
N LEU A 231 3.71 -22.41 8.88
CA LEU A 231 5.14 -22.15 9.05
C LEU A 231 5.41 -20.95 10.00
N ILE A 232 4.54 -19.95 10.00
CA ILE A 232 4.59 -18.81 10.92
C ILE A 232 4.23 -19.26 12.34
N ASP A 233 3.15 -20.01 12.50
CA ASP A 233 2.70 -20.54 13.80
C ASP A 233 3.76 -21.44 14.42
N LYS A 234 4.50 -22.19 13.59
CA LYS A 234 5.63 -23.04 13.99
C LYS A 234 6.96 -22.29 14.16
N ALA A 235 6.97 -20.96 14.07
CA ALA A 235 8.13 -20.07 14.17
C ALA A 235 9.29 -20.41 13.22
N LEU A 236 9.00 -21.05 12.08
CA LEU A 236 9.98 -21.38 11.04
C LEU A 236 10.16 -20.25 10.02
N VAL A 237 9.15 -19.40 9.90
CA VAL A 237 9.08 -18.20 9.07
C VAL A 237 8.45 -17.10 9.93
N THR A 238 8.85 -15.86 9.73
CA THR A 238 8.25 -14.69 10.40
C THR A 238 7.84 -13.64 9.37
N LEU A 239 7.14 -12.59 9.81
CA LEU A 239 6.79 -11.45 8.98
C LEU A 239 7.45 -10.18 9.54
N ASP A 240 8.01 -9.36 8.66
CA ASP A 240 8.47 -8.01 9.02
C ASP A 240 7.28 -7.02 9.12
N GLN A 241 7.60 -5.78 9.51
CA GLN A 241 6.63 -4.68 9.60
C GLN A 241 5.93 -4.33 8.27
N ASN A 242 6.44 -4.79 7.13
CA ASN A 242 5.90 -4.57 5.79
C ASN A 242 5.22 -5.82 5.22
N ASN A 243 4.91 -6.82 6.05
CA ASN A 243 4.32 -8.10 5.64
C ASN A 243 5.20 -8.90 4.66
N LYS A 244 6.52 -8.79 4.79
CA LYS A 244 7.51 -9.58 4.04
C LYS A 244 7.92 -10.83 4.82
N LEU A 245 8.10 -11.93 4.11
CA LEU A 245 8.53 -13.21 4.67
C LEU A 245 9.98 -13.12 5.12
N GLU A 246 10.23 -13.37 6.39
CA GLU A 246 11.56 -13.45 6.98
C GLU A 246 11.86 -14.86 7.49
N MET A 247 13.14 -15.22 7.51
CA MET A 247 13.60 -16.51 7.98
C MET A 247 15.01 -16.35 8.56
N HIS A 248 15.23 -16.93 9.74
CA HIS A 248 16.54 -16.94 10.36
C HIS A 248 17.59 -17.54 9.41
N ASP A 249 18.78 -16.94 9.31
CA ASP A 249 19.80 -17.33 8.33
C ASP A 249 20.18 -18.82 8.43
N LEU A 250 20.31 -19.36 9.65
CA LEU A 250 20.57 -20.79 9.85
C LEU A 250 19.41 -21.70 9.40
N LEU A 251 18.15 -21.25 9.49
CA LEU A 251 17.00 -22.00 8.94
C LEU A 251 17.01 -21.94 7.41
N GLN A 252 17.39 -20.80 6.85
CA GLN A 252 17.55 -20.63 5.41
C GLN A 252 18.68 -21.53 4.86
N GLU A 253 19.83 -21.54 5.54
CA GLU A 253 20.96 -22.41 5.23
C GLU A 253 20.56 -23.89 5.32
N MET A 254 19.80 -24.28 6.34
CA MET A 254 19.26 -25.63 6.48
C MET A 254 18.36 -26.00 5.29
N GLY A 255 17.40 -25.14 4.92
CA GLY A 255 16.51 -25.37 3.77
C GLY A 255 17.29 -25.54 2.47
N ARG A 256 18.27 -24.66 2.23
CA ARG A 256 19.17 -24.73 1.06
C ARG A 256 20.04 -25.98 1.08
N HIS A 257 20.54 -26.40 2.24
CA HIS A 257 21.32 -27.61 2.39
C HIS A 257 20.49 -28.87 2.08
N ILE A 258 19.22 -28.91 2.48
CA ILE A 258 18.31 -30.02 2.13
C ILE A 258 18.20 -30.18 0.62
N VAL A 259 18.07 -29.08 -0.13
CA VAL A 259 18.06 -29.14 -1.61
C VAL A 259 19.43 -29.54 -2.17
N TYR A 260 20.52 -29.06 -1.58
CA TYR A 260 21.86 -29.46 -1.96
C TYR A 260 22.09 -30.98 -1.81
N GLU A 261 21.55 -31.60 -0.75
CA GLU A 261 21.62 -33.04 -0.48
C GLU A 261 20.89 -33.91 -1.53
N GLU A 262 19.95 -33.35 -2.30
CA GLU A 262 19.30 -34.08 -3.41
C GLU A 262 20.33 -34.54 -4.46
N SER A 263 21.37 -33.72 -4.69
CA SER A 263 22.50 -34.06 -5.55
C SER A 263 23.68 -33.13 -5.27
N PRO A 264 24.61 -33.53 -4.38
CA PRO A 264 25.75 -32.70 -4.00
C PRO A 264 26.69 -32.40 -5.18
N SER A 265 26.95 -33.39 -6.03
CA SER A 265 27.93 -33.31 -7.12
C SER A 265 27.39 -32.76 -8.44
N ASN A 266 26.07 -32.70 -8.61
CA ASN A 266 25.44 -32.25 -9.85
C ASN A 266 24.24 -31.36 -9.54
N SER A 267 24.44 -30.05 -9.66
CA SER A 267 23.40 -29.03 -9.51
C SER A 267 22.23 -29.22 -10.48
N GLY A 268 22.48 -29.74 -11.69
CA GLY A 268 21.46 -30.02 -12.69
C GLY A 268 20.43 -31.09 -12.29
N LYS A 269 20.68 -31.83 -11.22
CA LYS A 269 19.77 -32.83 -10.65
C LYS A 269 19.00 -32.36 -9.40
N ARG A 270 19.16 -31.11 -8.96
CA ARG A 270 18.44 -30.54 -7.82
C ARG A 270 17.09 -29.93 -8.25
N SER A 271 16.11 -29.93 -7.35
CA SER A 271 14.75 -29.45 -7.58
C SER A 271 14.67 -27.92 -7.69
N ARG A 272 15.54 -27.21 -6.96
CA ARG A 272 15.58 -25.74 -6.87
C ARG A 272 17.00 -25.23 -7.07
N LEU A 273 17.16 -24.21 -7.88
CA LEU A 273 18.43 -23.52 -8.08
C LEU A 273 18.29 -22.02 -7.77
N TRP A 274 19.06 -21.54 -6.80
CA TRP A 274 19.12 -20.13 -6.39
C TRP A 274 20.53 -19.53 -6.52
N SER A 275 21.56 -20.39 -6.59
CA SER A 275 22.95 -19.95 -6.68
C SER A 275 23.25 -19.52 -8.11
N LYS A 276 23.81 -18.33 -8.24
CA LYS A 276 24.28 -17.78 -9.53
C LYS A 276 25.24 -18.75 -10.23
N ASP A 277 26.20 -19.30 -9.48
CA ASP A 277 27.23 -20.16 -10.04
C ASP A 277 26.67 -21.51 -10.46
N ASP A 278 25.75 -22.09 -9.68
CA ASP A 278 25.07 -23.34 -10.04
C ASP A 278 24.20 -23.15 -11.29
N ILE A 279 23.38 -22.09 -11.34
CA ILE A 279 22.53 -21.78 -12.50
C ILE A 279 23.39 -21.58 -13.74
N HIS A 280 24.45 -20.78 -13.63
CA HIS A 280 25.36 -20.53 -14.74
C HIS A 280 26.05 -21.81 -15.21
N GLN A 281 26.56 -22.64 -14.31
CA GLN A 281 27.17 -23.91 -14.67
C GLN A 281 26.20 -24.86 -15.37
N VAL A 282 24.96 -24.96 -14.87
CA VAL A 282 23.92 -25.84 -15.42
C VAL A 282 23.53 -25.42 -16.84
N LEU A 283 23.30 -24.12 -17.05
CA LEU A 283 22.83 -23.57 -18.33
C LEU A 283 23.96 -23.41 -19.36
N THR A 284 25.21 -23.18 -18.94
CA THR A 284 26.37 -23.13 -19.85
C THR A 284 26.72 -24.50 -20.41
N ASN A 285 26.59 -25.57 -19.62
CA ASN A 285 27.04 -26.91 -19.98
C ASN A 285 25.89 -27.89 -20.33
N ASP A 286 24.67 -27.39 -20.52
CA ASP A 286 23.48 -28.20 -20.83
C ASP A 286 23.26 -29.38 -19.86
N LEU A 287 23.51 -29.14 -18.57
CA LEU A 287 23.41 -30.14 -17.50
C LEU A 287 22.01 -30.22 -16.87
N GLY A 288 21.08 -29.38 -17.33
CA GLY A 288 19.71 -29.37 -16.83
C GLY A 288 19.03 -30.72 -16.98
N THR A 289 18.17 -31.08 -16.03
CA THR A 289 17.38 -32.31 -16.06
C THR A 289 15.92 -32.05 -15.71
N GLU A 290 15.07 -33.07 -15.86
CA GLU A 290 13.65 -33.03 -15.49
C GLU A 290 13.41 -32.88 -13.98
N THR A 291 14.44 -32.98 -13.14
CA THR A 291 14.26 -32.77 -11.70
C THR A 291 14.16 -31.29 -11.35
N ILE A 292 14.69 -30.38 -12.17
CA ILE A 292 14.69 -28.95 -11.88
C ILE A 292 13.29 -28.39 -12.11
N GLN A 293 12.70 -27.88 -11.04
CA GLN A 293 11.35 -27.32 -11.03
C GLN A 293 11.35 -25.80 -10.94
N SER A 294 12.38 -25.21 -10.31
CA SER A 294 12.48 -23.77 -10.12
C SER A 294 13.91 -23.27 -10.25
N MET A 295 14.10 -22.20 -11.00
CA MET A 295 15.37 -21.47 -11.10
C MET A 295 15.13 -19.99 -10.85
N VAL A 296 15.82 -19.44 -9.86
CA VAL A 296 15.70 -18.02 -9.48
C VAL A 296 17.10 -17.44 -9.30
N LEU A 297 17.47 -16.52 -10.18
CA LEU A 297 18.67 -15.73 -9.99
C LEU A 297 18.32 -14.52 -9.12
N SER A 298 18.98 -14.39 -7.96
CA SER A 298 18.81 -13.24 -7.07
C SER A 298 20.14 -12.50 -6.90
N PHE A 299 20.09 -11.16 -6.93
CA PHE A 299 21.27 -10.30 -6.75
C PHE A 299 21.36 -9.66 -5.35
N GLY A 300 20.71 -10.26 -4.36
CA GLY A 300 20.69 -9.75 -2.98
C GLY A 300 19.64 -8.66 -2.75
N GLN A 301 19.66 -8.06 -1.56
CA GLN A 301 18.62 -7.13 -1.10
C GLN A 301 18.83 -5.65 -1.49
N ASP A 302 19.90 -5.33 -2.24
CA ASP A 302 20.17 -3.95 -2.65
C ASP A 302 19.17 -3.52 -3.73
N LYS A 303 18.19 -2.69 -3.36
CA LYS A 303 17.18 -2.12 -4.26
C LYS A 303 17.78 -1.30 -5.41
N PHE A 304 19.05 -0.90 -5.32
CA PHE A 304 19.73 -0.15 -6.37
C PHE A 304 20.84 -0.96 -7.05
N TYR A 305 20.86 -2.28 -6.85
CA TYR A 305 21.87 -3.17 -7.41
C TYR A 305 22.10 -2.95 -8.91
N TRP A 306 21.01 -2.82 -9.68
CA TRP A 306 21.07 -2.63 -11.14
C TRP A 306 21.54 -1.23 -11.56
N PHE A 307 21.46 -0.20 -10.70
CA PHE A 307 22.04 1.12 -11.02
C PHE A 307 23.54 1.16 -10.78
N ARG A 308 24.06 0.34 -9.88
CA ARG A 308 25.45 0.42 -9.39
C ARG A 308 26.37 -0.64 -9.98
N LYS A 309 25.84 -1.76 -10.48
CA LYS A 309 26.64 -2.87 -11.00
C LYS A 309 26.31 -3.18 -12.44
N LYS A 310 27.35 -3.58 -13.19
CA LYS A 310 27.20 -4.11 -14.55
C LYS A 310 26.32 -5.37 -14.53
N PRO A 311 25.50 -5.58 -15.58
CA PRO A 311 24.69 -6.78 -15.70
C PRO A 311 25.55 -8.04 -15.72
N PHE A 312 24.97 -9.16 -15.30
CA PHE A 312 25.66 -10.43 -15.32
C PHE A 312 25.75 -10.97 -16.75
N SER A 313 26.96 -11.07 -17.30
CA SER A 313 27.19 -11.63 -18.63
C SER A 313 27.16 -13.17 -18.61
N ALA A 314 26.02 -13.73 -19.01
CA ALA A 314 25.76 -15.16 -19.05
C ALA A 314 26.10 -15.74 -20.42
N HIS A 315 27.17 -16.54 -20.48
CA HIS A 315 27.57 -17.29 -21.69
C HIS A 315 26.89 -18.67 -21.72
N TRP A 316 25.56 -18.69 -21.66
CA TRP A 316 24.80 -19.94 -21.66
C TRP A 316 24.76 -20.59 -23.04
N SER A 317 24.56 -21.90 -23.07
CA SER A 317 24.31 -22.61 -24.31
C SER A 317 23.00 -22.12 -24.93
N ILE A 318 22.95 -22.05 -26.26
CA ILE A 318 21.71 -21.75 -26.98
C ILE A 318 20.61 -22.81 -26.74
N GLU A 319 21.00 -24.00 -26.28
CA GLU A 319 20.16 -25.14 -25.90
C GLU A 319 19.95 -25.28 -24.37
N ALA A 320 20.29 -24.25 -23.57
CA ALA A 320 20.36 -24.33 -22.11
C ALA A 320 19.12 -24.92 -21.41
N PHE A 321 17.93 -24.69 -21.97
CA PHE A 321 16.65 -25.14 -21.41
C PHE A 321 16.06 -26.38 -22.11
N SER A 322 16.78 -26.99 -23.05
CA SER A 322 16.29 -28.13 -23.85
C SER A 322 15.93 -29.36 -23.00
N LYS A 323 16.64 -29.58 -21.88
CA LYS A 323 16.46 -30.74 -20.99
C LYS A 323 15.67 -30.45 -19.71
N THR A 324 15.35 -29.19 -19.41
CA THR A 324 14.65 -28.79 -18.17
C THR A 324 13.14 -28.83 -18.37
N THR A 325 12.60 -30.02 -18.64
CA THR A 325 11.23 -30.23 -19.08
C THR A 325 10.18 -30.02 -17.98
N GLN A 326 10.55 -29.95 -16.70
CA GLN A 326 9.63 -29.75 -15.56
C GLN A 326 9.79 -28.39 -14.87
N LEU A 327 10.50 -27.44 -15.50
CA LEU A 327 10.70 -26.10 -14.95
C LEU A 327 9.38 -25.32 -14.92
N ARG A 328 8.91 -24.95 -13.73
CA ARG A 328 7.64 -24.26 -13.49
C ARG A 328 7.83 -22.78 -13.18
N TYR A 329 8.84 -22.44 -12.39
CA TYR A 329 9.16 -21.06 -12.03
C TYR A 329 10.55 -20.67 -12.54
N LEU A 330 10.62 -19.62 -13.34
CA LEU A 330 11.87 -19.08 -13.88
C LEU A 330 11.94 -17.58 -13.60
N SER A 331 12.92 -17.17 -12.81
CA SER A 331 13.20 -15.76 -12.53
C SER A 331 14.65 -15.42 -12.84
N LEU A 332 14.88 -14.59 -13.86
CA LEU A 332 16.20 -14.26 -14.40
C LEU A 332 16.40 -12.74 -14.56
N PRO A 333 16.29 -11.94 -13.49
CA PRO A 333 16.44 -10.50 -13.63
C PRO A 333 17.83 -10.11 -14.14
N TYR A 334 17.93 -8.95 -14.78
CA TYR A 334 19.16 -8.15 -14.96
C TYR A 334 20.42 -8.93 -15.40
N MET A 335 20.37 -9.49 -16.61
CA MET A 335 21.49 -10.22 -17.22
C MET A 335 21.70 -9.89 -18.69
N GLU A 336 22.93 -10.07 -19.15
CA GLU A 336 23.29 -10.07 -20.57
C GLU A 336 23.39 -11.51 -21.05
N LEU A 337 22.90 -11.77 -22.27
CA LEU A 337 22.91 -13.09 -22.88
C LEU A 337 23.51 -13.03 -24.29
N PRO A 338 24.84 -12.91 -24.42
CA PRO A 338 25.50 -12.61 -25.70
C PRO A 338 25.25 -13.65 -26.80
N LEU A 339 25.02 -14.91 -26.43
CA LEU A 339 24.75 -16.01 -27.37
C LEU A 339 23.27 -16.13 -27.75
N GLY A 340 22.36 -15.45 -27.02
CA GLY A 340 20.92 -15.63 -27.17
C GLY A 340 20.40 -17.00 -26.71
N LEU A 341 19.17 -17.33 -27.11
CA LEU A 341 18.53 -18.63 -26.87
C LEU A 341 17.73 -19.07 -28.10
N ASN A 342 17.76 -20.37 -28.40
CA ASN A 342 16.95 -20.96 -29.46
C ASN A 342 15.63 -21.54 -28.98
N HIS A 343 15.55 -21.93 -27.70
CA HIS A 343 14.40 -22.62 -27.15
C HIS A 343 14.02 -22.07 -25.78
N PHE A 344 12.74 -21.75 -25.61
CA PHE A 344 12.15 -21.46 -24.32
C PHE A 344 11.33 -22.66 -23.79
N PRO A 345 11.52 -23.08 -22.52
CA PRO A 345 10.86 -24.26 -21.96
C PRO A 345 9.33 -24.09 -21.86
N SER A 346 8.60 -25.02 -22.47
CA SER A 346 7.14 -24.97 -22.56
C SER A 346 6.40 -25.25 -21.24
N SER A 347 7.08 -25.83 -20.26
CA SER A 347 6.56 -26.15 -18.93
C SER A 347 6.52 -24.97 -17.97
N VAL A 348 7.20 -23.85 -18.28
CA VAL A 348 7.22 -22.67 -17.41
C VAL A 348 5.82 -22.10 -17.27
N ARG A 349 5.43 -21.88 -16.01
CA ARG A 349 4.14 -21.34 -15.60
C ARG A 349 4.26 -19.88 -15.17
N VAL A 350 5.35 -19.55 -14.47
CA VAL A 350 5.66 -18.17 -14.06
C VAL A 350 7.04 -17.81 -14.59
N LEU A 351 7.09 -16.80 -15.45
CA LEU A 351 8.31 -16.23 -15.99
C LEU A 351 8.46 -14.80 -15.49
N HIS A 352 9.52 -14.52 -14.73
CA HIS A 352 9.95 -13.17 -14.37
C HIS A 352 11.33 -12.90 -14.99
N TRP A 353 11.40 -11.97 -15.93
CA TRP A 353 12.63 -11.67 -16.64
C TRP A 353 12.78 -10.17 -16.87
N ASP A 354 12.86 -9.43 -15.76
CA ASP A 354 13.11 -8.00 -15.81
C ASP A 354 14.46 -7.72 -16.46
N PHE A 355 14.51 -6.70 -17.32
CA PHE A 355 15.65 -6.38 -18.18
C PHE A 355 16.05 -7.56 -19.08
N CYS A 356 15.07 -8.24 -19.69
CA CYS A 356 15.38 -9.30 -20.63
C CYS A 356 16.21 -8.74 -21.81
N PRO A 357 17.38 -9.34 -22.10
CA PRO A 357 18.27 -8.84 -23.15
C PRO A 357 17.82 -9.24 -24.56
N LEU A 358 16.83 -10.12 -24.68
CA LEU A 358 16.36 -10.64 -25.97
C LEU A 358 15.52 -9.61 -26.71
N GLU A 359 15.66 -9.58 -28.04
CA GLU A 359 14.80 -8.78 -28.92
C GLU A 359 13.42 -9.43 -29.14
N THR A 360 13.34 -10.77 -29.04
CA THR A 360 12.12 -11.57 -29.17
C THR A 360 12.23 -12.86 -28.37
N LEU A 361 11.13 -13.37 -27.82
CA LEU A 361 11.12 -14.67 -27.15
C LEU A 361 11.17 -15.81 -28.17
N PRO A 362 12.09 -16.79 -28.01
CA PRO A 362 12.23 -17.93 -28.91
C PRO A 362 11.15 -18.99 -28.62
N LEU A 363 9.89 -18.63 -28.89
CA LEU A 363 8.74 -19.52 -28.74
C LEU A 363 8.55 -20.37 -30.01
N LEU A 364 8.59 -21.70 -29.85
CA LEU A 364 8.28 -22.64 -30.92
C LEU A 364 6.76 -22.75 -31.15
N ASN A 365 6.35 -23.41 -32.23
CA ASN A 365 4.94 -23.67 -32.52
C ASN A 365 4.43 -24.88 -31.70
N GLN A 366 4.27 -24.67 -30.40
CA GLN A 366 3.80 -25.67 -29.43
C GLN A 366 2.90 -25.04 -28.37
N GLN A 367 2.32 -25.87 -27.49
CA GLN A 367 1.54 -25.39 -26.35
C GLN A 367 2.44 -25.03 -25.17
N TYR A 368 2.25 -23.83 -24.63
CA TYR A 368 2.95 -23.34 -23.44
C TYR A 368 2.05 -23.36 -22.21
N GLN A 369 2.62 -23.69 -21.06
CA GLN A 369 1.91 -23.74 -19.76
C GLN A 369 1.95 -22.41 -18.98
N ALA A 370 2.49 -21.35 -19.60
CA ALA A 370 2.65 -20.05 -18.95
C ALA A 370 1.31 -19.49 -18.49
N VAL A 371 1.26 -19.08 -17.23
CA VAL A 371 0.13 -18.41 -16.56
C VAL A 371 0.44 -16.93 -16.34
N GLU A 372 1.70 -16.61 -16.02
CA GLU A 372 2.21 -15.25 -15.88
C GLU A 372 3.55 -15.09 -16.61
N ILE A 373 3.66 -13.99 -17.36
CA ILE A 373 4.90 -13.51 -17.97
C ILE A 373 5.09 -12.05 -17.56
N LYS A 374 6.14 -11.78 -16.79
CA LYS A 374 6.60 -10.42 -16.46
C LYS A 374 7.99 -10.22 -17.02
N MET A 375 8.14 -9.24 -17.90
CA MET A 375 9.41 -8.92 -18.57
C MET A 375 9.57 -7.42 -18.63
N GLN A 376 9.60 -6.76 -17.47
CA GLN A 376 9.65 -5.32 -17.40
C GLN A 376 11.00 -4.78 -17.88
N ARG A 377 11.04 -3.57 -18.42
CA ARG A 377 12.29 -2.88 -18.82
C ARG A 377 13.13 -3.69 -19.81
N SER A 378 12.49 -4.48 -20.66
CA SER A 378 13.17 -5.40 -21.57
C SER A 378 13.58 -4.73 -22.88
N ASN A 379 14.54 -5.35 -23.57
CA ASN A 379 14.98 -4.94 -24.92
C ASN A 379 14.12 -5.52 -26.04
N LEU A 380 12.95 -6.06 -25.73
CA LEU A 380 12.05 -6.68 -26.69
C LEU A 380 11.62 -5.65 -27.74
N GLU A 381 11.86 -5.96 -29.01
CA GLU A 381 11.29 -5.20 -30.14
C GLU A 381 9.93 -5.76 -30.55
N GLN A 382 9.79 -7.09 -30.43
CA GLN A 382 8.57 -7.84 -30.63
C GLN A 382 8.55 -9.01 -29.65
N VAL A 383 7.43 -9.26 -28.98
CA VAL A 383 7.36 -10.32 -27.95
C VAL A 383 7.56 -11.72 -28.54
N TRP A 384 6.80 -12.06 -29.60
CA TRP A 384 6.94 -13.29 -30.37
C TRP A 384 6.39 -13.13 -31.79
N HIS A 385 6.89 -13.97 -32.71
CA HIS A 385 6.47 -13.97 -34.11
C HIS A 385 5.30 -14.91 -34.38
N GLY A 386 4.28 -14.39 -35.06
CA GLY A 386 3.08 -15.15 -35.44
C GLY A 386 2.24 -15.58 -34.23
N LYS A 387 1.25 -16.44 -34.51
CA LYS A 387 0.35 -16.96 -33.48
C LYS A 387 1.07 -17.96 -32.57
N LYS A 388 0.98 -17.76 -31.26
CA LYS A 388 1.48 -18.69 -30.23
C LYS A 388 0.34 -19.14 -29.31
N PHE A 389 0.45 -20.36 -28.79
CA PHE A 389 -0.61 -21.01 -28.01
C PHE A 389 -0.24 -20.99 -26.52
N LEU A 390 -0.71 -19.98 -25.80
CA LEU A 390 -0.55 -19.81 -24.36
C LEU A 390 -1.94 -19.81 -23.70
N GLU A 391 -2.63 -20.94 -23.77
CA GLU A 391 -4.04 -21.09 -23.36
C GLU A 391 -4.31 -20.82 -21.88
N LYS A 392 -3.25 -20.81 -21.06
CA LYS A 392 -3.31 -20.59 -19.61
C LYS A 392 -2.84 -19.19 -19.18
N LEU A 393 -2.32 -18.38 -20.10
CA LEU A 393 -1.71 -17.10 -19.77
C LEU A 393 -2.80 -16.08 -19.39
N LYS A 394 -2.73 -15.61 -18.15
CA LYS A 394 -3.66 -14.64 -17.56
C LYS A 394 -3.04 -13.25 -17.40
N TYR A 395 -1.73 -13.20 -17.17
CA TYR A 395 -1.01 -11.96 -16.87
C TYR A 395 0.18 -11.79 -17.80
N LEU A 396 0.20 -10.70 -18.55
CA LEU A 396 1.31 -10.31 -19.41
C LEU A 396 1.72 -8.88 -19.06
N ASP A 397 2.92 -8.71 -18.50
CA ASP A 397 3.50 -7.41 -18.14
C ASP A 397 4.79 -7.21 -18.93
N LEU A 398 4.76 -6.21 -19.82
CA LEU A 398 5.87 -5.79 -20.65
C LEU A 398 6.23 -4.33 -20.38
N SER A 399 5.79 -3.79 -19.24
CA SER A 399 5.98 -2.39 -18.89
C SER A 399 7.44 -1.95 -19.00
N SER A 400 7.65 -0.72 -19.43
CA SER A 400 8.94 -0.07 -19.67
C SER A 400 9.81 -0.76 -20.73
N SER A 401 9.26 -1.64 -21.57
CA SER A 401 9.98 -2.20 -22.73
C SER A 401 10.03 -1.17 -23.86
N ARG A 402 10.97 -0.23 -23.75
CA ARG A 402 11.03 0.98 -24.58
C ARG A 402 11.20 0.72 -26.08
N ASN A 403 11.76 -0.43 -26.44
CA ASN A 403 12.02 -0.81 -27.83
C ASN A 403 10.83 -1.54 -28.49
N LEU A 404 9.78 -1.87 -27.74
CA LEU A 404 8.66 -2.66 -28.25
C LEU A 404 7.87 -1.85 -29.28
N LYS A 405 7.88 -2.29 -30.54
CA LYS A 405 7.27 -1.57 -31.68
C LYS A 405 5.81 -1.92 -31.90
N GLN A 406 5.45 -3.17 -31.61
CA GLN A 406 4.09 -3.69 -31.80
C GLN A 406 3.67 -4.67 -30.70
N THR A 407 2.37 -4.73 -30.40
CA THR A 407 1.81 -5.76 -29.52
C THR A 407 1.80 -7.13 -30.23
N PRO A 408 1.96 -8.25 -29.52
CA PRO A 408 1.92 -9.58 -30.13
C PRO A 408 0.52 -9.97 -30.61
N ASP A 409 0.44 -10.99 -31.49
CA ASP A 409 -0.84 -11.66 -31.74
C ASP A 409 -1.25 -12.49 -30.51
N ILE A 410 -2.29 -12.04 -29.82
CA ILE A 410 -2.87 -12.71 -28.66
C ILE A 410 -4.06 -13.61 -28.99
N SER A 411 -4.30 -13.94 -30.27
CA SER A 411 -5.39 -14.83 -30.70
C SER A 411 -5.27 -16.27 -30.16
N GLY A 412 -4.08 -16.69 -29.73
CA GLY A 412 -3.82 -17.95 -29.03
C GLY A 412 -3.67 -17.81 -27.52
N VAL A 413 -4.11 -16.68 -26.95
CA VAL A 413 -4.03 -16.34 -25.52
C VAL A 413 -5.44 -16.01 -24.97
N PRO A 414 -6.42 -16.93 -25.09
CA PRO A 414 -7.85 -16.61 -24.98
C PRO A 414 -8.31 -16.14 -23.59
N ILE A 415 -7.57 -16.45 -22.52
CA ILE A 415 -7.96 -16.15 -21.14
C ILE A 415 -7.15 -15.01 -20.52
N LEU A 416 -6.44 -14.21 -21.32
CA LEU A 416 -5.67 -13.07 -20.82
C LEU A 416 -6.58 -12.10 -20.06
N GLU A 417 -6.26 -11.83 -18.79
CA GLU A 417 -7.02 -10.97 -17.88
C GLU A 417 -6.34 -9.60 -17.72
N THR A 418 -5.01 -9.55 -17.67
CA THR A 418 -4.23 -8.31 -17.54
C THR A 418 -3.15 -8.22 -18.61
N PHE A 419 -3.08 -7.08 -19.27
CA PHE A 419 -2.00 -6.73 -20.19
C PHE A 419 -1.44 -5.34 -19.85
N ASP A 420 -0.22 -5.28 -19.33
CA ASP A 420 0.48 -4.04 -19.02
C ASP A 420 1.59 -3.74 -20.06
N LEU A 421 1.48 -2.58 -20.70
CA LEU A 421 2.39 -2.03 -21.71
C LEU A 421 2.86 -0.62 -21.30
N GLN A 422 2.71 -0.23 -20.04
CA GLN A 422 3.07 1.11 -19.56
C GLN A 422 4.53 1.45 -19.88
N GLY A 423 4.82 2.60 -20.50
CA GLY A 423 6.19 3.04 -20.79
C GLY A 423 6.85 2.26 -21.94
N CYS A 424 6.06 1.66 -22.83
CA CYS A 424 6.54 1.16 -24.11
C CYS A 424 6.63 2.31 -25.12
N ASP A 425 7.68 3.13 -24.99
CA ASP A 425 7.86 4.40 -25.71
C ASP A 425 7.76 4.25 -27.24
N SER A 426 8.38 3.20 -27.81
CA SER A 426 8.39 2.93 -29.25
C SER A 426 7.14 2.25 -29.80
N LEU A 427 6.11 2.01 -28.98
CA LEU A 427 4.92 1.27 -29.40
C LEU A 427 4.09 2.11 -30.38
N THR A 428 4.10 1.72 -31.66
CA THR A 428 3.34 2.42 -32.71
C THR A 428 2.12 1.64 -33.18
N GLU A 429 2.18 0.31 -33.14
CA GLU A 429 1.15 -0.56 -33.69
C GLU A 429 0.54 -1.47 -32.64
N VAL A 430 -0.79 -1.51 -32.59
CA VAL A 430 -1.54 -2.45 -31.77
C VAL A 430 -2.19 -3.48 -32.69
N HIS A 431 -2.04 -4.75 -32.37
CA HIS A 431 -2.55 -5.86 -33.15
C HIS A 431 -4.06 -6.02 -32.96
N ILE A 432 -4.78 -6.32 -34.04
CA ILE A 432 -6.26 -6.37 -34.06
C ILE A 432 -6.86 -7.42 -33.11
N SER A 433 -6.10 -8.45 -32.73
CA SER A 433 -6.56 -9.44 -31.75
C SER A 433 -6.69 -8.87 -30.34
N LEU A 434 -6.00 -7.76 -30.02
CA LEU A 434 -6.17 -7.07 -28.73
C LEU A 434 -7.54 -6.43 -28.59
N VAL A 435 -8.00 -5.70 -29.62
CA VAL A 435 -9.24 -4.91 -29.53
C VAL A 435 -10.52 -5.75 -29.52
N HIS A 436 -10.43 -7.04 -29.86
CA HIS A 436 -11.55 -7.99 -29.79
C HIS A 436 -11.41 -8.99 -28.63
N HIS A 437 -10.47 -8.77 -27.71
CA HIS A 437 -10.20 -9.72 -26.64
C HIS A 437 -11.31 -9.70 -25.57
N LYS A 438 -12.05 -10.80 -25.44
CA LYS A 438 -13.28 -10.86 -24.63
C LYS A 438 -13.06 -11.10 -23.14
N ASN A 439 -11.87 -11.56 -22.73
CA ASN A 439 -11.55 -11.89 -21.34
C ASN A 439 -10.62 -10.87 -20.67
N LEU A 440 -10.11 -9.87 -21.41
CA LEU A 440 -9.23 -8.87 -20.83
C LEU A 440 -10.02 -7.99 -19.87
N VAL A 441 -9.49 -7.78 -18.67
CA VAL A 441 -10.08 -7.02 -17.58
C VAL A 441 -9.33 -5.70 -17.37
N HIS A 442 -8.00 -5.73 -17.48
CA HIS A 442 -7.14 -4.56 -17.28
C HIS A 442 -6.19 -4.39 -18.48
N LEU A 443 -6.19 -3.20 -19.08
CA LEU A 443 -5.27 -2.80 -20.14
C LEU A 443 -4.61 -1.46 -19.78
N ASN A 444 -3.29 -1.46 -19.67
CA ASN A 444 -2.49 -0.27 -19.38
C ASN A 444 -1.54 0.02 -20.54
N LEU A 445 -1.69 1.20 -21.14
CA LEU A 445 -0.91 1.74 -22.26
C LEU A 445 -0.34 3.12 -21.91
N SER A 446 -0.26 3.48 -20.63
CA SER A 446 0.24 4.79 -20.22
C SER A 446 1.70 4.99 -20.60
N TYR A 447 2.11 6.22 -20.89
CA TYR A 447 3.46 6.60 -21.30
C TYR A 447 3.94 5.88 -22.58
N CYS A 448 3.03 5.43 -23.45
CA CYS A 448 3.38 5.00 -24.80
C CYS A 448 3.50 6.21 -25.73
N GLU A 449 4.67 6.87 -25.70
CA GLU A 449 4.91 8.17 -26.36
C GLU A 449 4.58 8.18 -27.85
N MET A 450 4.90 7.11 -28.58
CA MET A 450 4.69 7.01 -30.03
C MET A 450 3.33 6.42 -30.45
N LEU A 451 2.48 6.00 -29.51
CA LEU A 451 1.19 5.38 -29.81
C LEU A 451 0.20 6.43 -30.30
N LYS A 452 -0.28 6.29 -31.55
CA LYS A 452 -1.17 7.28 -32.18
C LYS A 452 -2.65 7.03 -31.95
N THR A 453 -3.06 5.76 -31.98
CA THR A 453 -4.46 5.34 -31.86
C THR A 453 -4.53 3.82 -31.62
N LEU A 454 -5.73 3.30 -31.33
CA LEU A 454 -6.01 1.87 -31.31
C LEU A 454 -6.77 1.46 -32.59
N PRO A 455 -6.52 0.27 -33.15
CA PRO A 455 -7.12 -0.13 -34.41
C PRO A 455 -8.62 -0.42 -34.28
N GLY A 456 -9.41 0.10 -35.22
CA GLY A 456 -10.83 -0.24 -35.35
C GLY A 456 -11.68 0.16 -34.14
N LYS A 457 -12.77 -0.58 -33.94
CA LYS A 457 -13.73 -0.40 -32.84
C LYS A 457 -13.40 -1.40 -31.72
N LEU A 458 -13.31 -0.93 -30.49
CA LEU A 458 -13.02 -1.80 -29.33
C LEU A 458 -14.26 -2.63 -28.98
N GLU A 459 -14.10 -3.94 -28.93
CA GLU A 459 -15.16 -4.91 -28.63
C GLU A 459 -14.74 -5.87 -27.51
N MET A 460 -14.47 -5.31 -26.32
CA MET A 460 -13.88 -6.01 -25.18
C MET A 460 -14.90 -6.15 -24.03
N SER A 461 -15.69 -7.22 -24.05
CA SER A 461 -16.86 -7.37 -23.16
C SER A 461 -16.55 -7.54 -21.66
N SER A 462 -15.30 -7.87 -21.29
CA SER A 462 -14.88 -8.05 -19.89
C SER A 462 -14.01 -6.92 -19.34
N LEU A 463 -13.62 -5.96 -20.18
CA LEU A 463 -12.71 -4.89 -19.79
C LEU A 463 -13.35 -4.03 -18.71
N LYS A 464 -12.64 -3.83 -17.60
CA LYS A 464 -13.03 -2.98 -16.47
C LYS A 464 -12.21 -1.70 -16.43
N GLU A 465 -10.93 -1.78 -16.80
CA GLU A 465 -10.02 -0.64 -16.75
C GLU A 465 -9.24 -0.52 -18.06
N LEU A 466 -9.32 0.66 -18.67
CA LEU A 466 -8.51 1.07 -19.81
C LEU A 466 -7.76 2.35 -19.44
N ILE A 467 -6.43 2.27 -19.41
CA ILE A 467 -5.56 3.37 -19.00
C ILE A 467 -4.64 3.72 -20.17
N ILE A 468 -4.78 4.94 -20.69
CA ILE A 468 -3.96 5.52 -21.76
C ILE A 468 -3.57 6.94 -21.31
N GLU A 469 -2.65 7.03 -20.37
CA GLU A 469 -2.22 8.32 -19.81
C GLU A 469 -0.87 8.76 -20.38
N HIS A 470 -0.65 10.06 -20.56
CA HIS A 470 0.64 10.62 -20.95
C HIS A 470 1.21 10.03 -22.26
N CYS A 471 0.34 9.67 -23.21
CA CYS A 471 0.73 9.25 -24.56
C CYS A 471 0.78 10.48 -25.49
N GLU A 472 1.97 11.04 -25.70
CA GLU A 472 2.17 12.33 -26.37
C GLU A 472 1.75 12.35 -27.86
N SER A 473 1.68 11.19 -28.51
CA SER A 473 1.23 11.06 -29.90
C SER A 473 -0.23 10.62 -30.07
N PHE A 474 -0.96 10.37 -28.97
CA PHE A 474 -2.30 9.76 -29.01
C PHE A 474 -3.38 10.80 -29.34
N GLU A 475 -3.60 11.08 -30.62
CA GLU A 475 -4.50 12.14 -31.07
C GLU A 475 -5.95 11.68 -31.28
N ASN A 476 -6.14 10.41 -31.62
CA ASN A 476 -7.45 9.88 -32.04
C ASN A 476 -7.88 8.71 -31.14
N PRO A 477 -8.80 8.93 -30.18
CA PRO A 477 -9.38 7.84 -29.41
C PRO A 477 -10.22 6.92 -30.32
N PRO A 478 -10.28 5.61 -30.03
CA PRO A 478 -10.99 4.66 -30.86
C PRO A 478 -12.50 4.67 -30.59
N GLU A 479 -13.29 4.08 -31.50
CA GLU A 479 -14.72 3.89 -31.26
C GLU A 479 -14.97 2.73 -30.26
N PHE A 480 -15.97 2.88 -29.38
CA PHE A 480 -16.31 1.90 -28.35
C PHE A 480 -17.55 1.06 -28.73
N GLY A 481 -17.44 -0.26 -28.56
CA GLY A 481 -18.53 -1.21 -28.78
C GLY A 481 -19.60 -1.21 -27.68
N GLU A 482 -20.83 -1.51 -28.07
CA GLU A 482 -21.97 -1.64 -27.14
C GLU A 482 -21.83 -2.79 -26.14
N CYS A 483 -20.89 -3.71 -26.40
CA CYS A 483 -20.57 -4.82 -25.51
C CYS A 483 -19.68 -4.41 -24.33
N MET A 484 -19.06 -3.22 -24.34
CA MET A 484 -18.13 -2.74 -23.30
C MET A 484 -18.85 -2.21 -22.05
N ARG A 485 -19.89 -2.91 -21.60
CA ARG A 485 -20.75 -2.48 -20.48
C ARG A 485 -20.11 -2.64 -19.10
N LYS A 486 -18.99 -3.36 -19.00
CA LYS A 486 -18.26 -3.60 -17.75
C LYS A 486 -17.12 -2.62 -17.49
N LEU A 487 -16.80 -1.75 -18.47
CA LEU A 487 -15.73 -0.77 -18.32
C LEU A 487 -16.14 0.24 -17.26
N SER A 488 -15.46 0.22 -16.11
CA SER A 488 -15.72 1.09 -14.97
C SER A 488 -14.76 2.28 -14.91
N ARG A 489 -13.53 2.13 -15.43
CA ARG A 489 -12.53 3.21 -15.48
C ARG A 489 -11.96 3.37 -16.88
N LEU A 490 -11.97 4.61 -17.36
CA LEU A 490 -11.31 5.04 -18.58
C LEU A 490 -10.45 6.26 -18.25
N SER A 491 -9.14 6.16 -18.46
CA SER A 491 -8.24 7.29 -18.35
C SER A 491 -7.55 7.57 -19.68
N LEU A 492 -7.65 8.81 -20.13
CA LEU A 492 -6.99 9.41 -21.30
C LEU A 492 -6.10 10.59 -20.88
N SER A 493 -5.79 10.73 -19.59
CA SER A 493 -5.14 11.92 -19.02
C SER A 493 -3.80 12.24 -19.69
N GLY A 494 -3.56 13.50 -20.02
CA GLY A 494 -2.28 13.97 -20.58
C GLY A 494 -2.05 13.53 -22.03
N THR A 495 -3.11 13.21 -22.78
CA THR A 495 -3.04 12.89 -24.22
C THR A 495 -3.42 14.10 -25.07
N PRO A 496 -2.91 14.25 -26.30
CA PRO A 496 -3.25 15.36 -27.20
C PRO A 496 -4.58 15.15 -27.93
N ILE A 497 -5.56 14.45 -27.33
CA ILE A 497 -6.83 14.17 -28.00
C ILE A 497 -7.58 15.47 -28.31
N GLY A 498 -8.06 15.58 -29.56
CA GLY A 498 -8.85 16.75 -29.99
C GLY A 498 -10.34 16.59 -29.69
N LYS A 499 -10.87 15.37 -29.86
CA LYS A 499 -12.30 15.04 -29.73
C LYS A 499 -12.47 13.67 -29.11
N LEU A 500 -13.54 13.50 -28.33
CA LEU A 500 -13.99 12.19 -27.88
C LEU A 500 -15.01 11.60 -28.88
N PRO A 501 -15.03 10.27 -29.08
CA PRO A 501 -15.93 9.65 -30.04
C PRO A 501 -17.37 9.64 -29.51
N SER A 502 -18.34 9.74 -30.41
CA SER A 502 -19.76 9.69 -30.03
C SER A 502 -20.15 8.36 -29.35
N SER A 503 -19.44 7.27 -29.67
CA SER A 503 -19.58 5.96 -29.03
C SER A 503 -19.14 5.90 -27.58
N LEU A 504 -18.54 6.96 -27.01
CA LEU A 504 -18.29 7.06 -25.56
C LEU A 504 -19.56 6.73 -24.75
N GLY A 505 -20.73 7.17 -25.21
CA GLY A 505 -22.02 6.87 -24.59
C GLY A 505 -22.45 5.39 -24.59
N ASN A 506 -21.68 4.49 -25.22
CA ASN A 506 -21.89 3.04 -25.14
C ASN A 506 -21.34 2.44 -23.83
N LEU A 507 -20.44 3.15 -23.14
CA LEU A 507 -19.78 2.73 -21.90
C LEU A 507 -20.71 2.91 -20.68
N VAL A 508 -21.90 2.32 -20.70
CA VAL A 508 -22.95 2.54 -19.69
C VAL A 508 -22.55 2.15 -18.26
N GLY A 509 -21.51 1.31 -18.09
CA GLY A 509 -20.94 0.92 -16.81
C GLY A 509 -19.82 1.83 -16.30
N LEU A 510 -19.45 2.88 -17.05
CA LEU A 510 -18.33 3.76 -16.71
C LEU A 510 -18.63 4.54 -15.44
N GLU A 511 -17.78 4.40 -14.43
CA GLU A 511 -17.86 5.10 -13.15
C GLU A 511 -16.84 6.23 -13.04
N ASP A 512 -15.70 6.09 -13.71
CA ASP A 512 -14.55 6.98 -13.59
C ASP A 512 -13.99 7.33 -14.98
N LEU A 513 -14.10 8.61 -15.36
CA LEU A 513 -13.59 9.15 -16.61
C LEU A 513 -12.57 10.24 -16.33
N ASN A 514 -11.29 9.93 -16.58
CA ASN A 514 -10.18 10.87 -16.38
C ASN A 514 -9.62 11.33 -17.74
N ILE A 515 -9.79 12.61 -18.05
CA ILE A 515 -9.34 13.27 -19.28
C ILE A 515 -8.49 14.50 -18.91
N LYS A 516 -7.97 14.54 -17.69
CA LYS A 516 -7.15 15.65 -17.19
C LYS A 516 -5.95 15.92 -18.11
N GLY A 517 -5.63 17.18 -18.37
CA GLY A 517 -4.46 17.59 -19.15
C GLY A 517 -4.57 17.34 -20.65
N CYS A 518 -5.76 17.02 -21.17
CA CYS A 518 -5.99 16.92 -22.61
C CYS A 518 -6.14 18.32 -23.22
N GLY A 519 -5.02 19.01 -23.40
CA GLY A 519 -4.99 20.43 -23.78
C GLY A 519 -5.60 20.75 -25.14
N LYS A 520 -5.68 19.78 -26.08
CA LYS A 520 -6.29 19.95 -27.41
C LYS A 520 -7.81 19.67 -27.44
N LEU A 521 -8.39 19.17 -26.36
CA LEU A 521 -9.79 18.75 -26.32
C LEU A 521 -10.71 19.96 -26.51
N ASP A 522 -11.53 19.95 -27.56
CA ASP A 522 -12.42 21.06 -27.90
C ASP A 522 -13.80 20.99 -27.22
N SER A 523 -14.33 19.78 -27.06
CA SER A 523 -15.70 19.52 -26.65
C SER A 523 -15.87 18.11 -26.08
N VAL A 524 -16.84 17.97 -25.18
CA VAL A 524 -17.32 16.69 -24.68
C VAL A 524 -18.60 16.32 -25.44
N PRO A 525 -18.76 15.08 -25.94
CA PRO A 525 -19.88 14.71 -26.78
C PRO A 525 -21.20 14.70 -25.99
N ASP A 526 -22.29 15.13 -26.65
CA ASP A 526 -23.63 15.13 -26.05
C ASP A 526 -24.06 13.74 -25.55
N THR A 527 -23.52 12.65 -26.12
CA THR A 527 -23.80 11.26 -25.71
C THR A 527 -23.33 10.93 -24.29
N ILE A 528 -22.61 11.83 -23.60
CA ILE A 528 -22.19 11.67 -22.21
C ILE A 528 -23.35 11.40 -21.26
N HIS A 529 -24.57 11.91 -21.54
CA HIS A 529 -25.77 11.67 -20.74
C HIS A 529 -26.17 10.18 -20.63
N ARG A 530 -25.67 9.33 -21.53
CA ARG A 530 -25.91 7.88 -21.48
C ARG A 530 -25.08 7.18 -20.39
N LEU A 531 -24.03 7.82 -19.86
CA LEU A 531 -23.14 7.29 -18.83
C LEU A 531 -23.77 7.37 -17.43
N LYS A 532 -24.89 6.66 -17.24
CA LYS A 532 -25.70 6.73 -16.01
C LYS A 532 -24.96 6.28 -14.75
N SER A 533 -23.87 5.52 -14.91
CA SER A 533 -23.03 5.02 -13.81
C SER A 533 -21.90 5.97 -13.41
N LEU A 534 -21.69 7.08 -14.15
CA LEU A 534 -20.54 7.97 -13.99
C LEU A 534 -20.60 8.69 -12.64
N LYS A 535 -19.55 8.51 -11.83
CA LYS A 535 -19.37 9.11 -10.50
C LYS A 535 -18.30 10.18 -10.53
N ASN A 536 -17.21 9.94 -11.26
CA ASN A 536 -16.05 10.82 -11.35
C ASN A 536 -15.83 11.26 -12.79
N LEU A 537 -15.73 12.57 -12.99
CA LEU A 537 -15.33 13.18 -14.24
C LEU A 537 -14.21 14.19 -13.99
N ASP A 538 -13.01 13.88 -14.45
CA ASP A 538 -11.86 14.77 -14.39
C ASP A 538 -11.54 15.33 -15.78
N LEU A 539 -11.77 16.63 -15.96
CA LEU A 539 -11.45 17.39 -17.16
C LEU A 539 -10.38 18.46 -16.87
N GLY A 540 -9.74 18.45 -15.70
CA GLY A 540 -8.82 19.51 -15.29
C GLY A 540 -7.71 19.74 -16.31
N SER A 541 -7.23 20.98 -16.48
CA SER A 541 -6.21 21.39 -17.44
C SER A 541 -6.56 21.11 -18.92
N CYS A 542 -7.85 21.02 -19.27
CA CYS A 542 -8.30 21.03 -20.67
C CYS A 542 -8.47 22.47 -21.17
N PHE A 543 -7.37 23.10 -21.59
CA PHE A 543 -7.32 24.54 -21.86
C PHE A 543 -8.17 25.00 -23.08
N ASN A 544 -8.35 24.13 -24.09
CA ASN A 544 -9.12 24.42 -25.30
C ASN A 544 -10.61 24.04 -25.22
N LEU A 545 -11.07 23.54 -24.06
CA LEU A 545 -12.47 23.18 -23.90
C LEU A 545 -13.33 24.44 -24.05
N HIS A 546 -14.34 24.42 -24.93
CA HIS A 546 -15.19 25.60 -25.20
C HIS A 546 -16.53 25.58 -24.46
N GLY A 547 -16.91 24.44 -23.88
CA GLY A 547 -18.08 24.31 -23.02
C GLY A 547 -18.35 22.85 -22.69
N LEU A 548 -19.25 22.63 -21.73
CA LEU A 548 -19.81 21.31 -21.44
C LEU A 548 -21.18 21.18 -22.10
N PRO A 549 -21.55 20.00 -22.60
CA PRO A 549 -22.88 19.77 -23.13
C PRO A 549 -23.91 19.93 -22.00
N SER A 550 -25.04 20.58 -22.26
CA SER A 550 -26.09 20.83 -21.24
C SER A 550 -26.58 19.54 -20.58
N SER A 551 -26.52 18.43 -21.31
CA SER A 551 -26.88 17.10 -20.86
C SER A 551 -25.98 16.53 -19.75
N ILE A 552 -24.79 17.09 -19.51
CA ILE A 552 -23.88 16.66 -18.42
C ILE A 552 -24.52 16.84 -17.04
N SER A 553 -25.35 17.87 -16.90
CA SER A 553 -26.03 18.21 -15.66
C SER A 553 -27.10 17.17 -15.27
N SER A 554 -27.57 16.37 -16.24
CA SER A 554 -28.57 15.32 -16.03
C SER A 554 -28.02 13.99 -15.51
N LEU A 555 -26.71 13.89 -15.27
CA LEU A 555 -26.07 12.65 -14.81
C LEU A 555 -26.47 12.35 -13.35
N PRO A 556 -27.13 11.19 -13.08
CA PRO A 556 -27.79 10.95 -11.80
C PRO A 556 -26.81 10.62 -10.66
N LEU A 557 -25.63 10.08 -10.99
CA LEU A 557 -24.66 9.58 -10.01
C LEU A 557 -23.35 10.40 -9.96
N LEU A 558 -23.22 11.45 -10.78
CA LEU A 558 -22.00 12.25 -10.84
C LEU A 558 -21.79 12.96 -9.49
N SER A 559 -20.77 12.53 -8.75
CA SER A 559 -20.43 13.03 -7.42
C SER A 559 -19.19 13.93 -7.44
N ASN A 560 -18.28 13.71 -8.37
CA ASN A 560 -17.02 14.44 -8.47
C ASN A 560 -16.86 15.03 -9.88
N LEU A 561 -16.74 16.35 -9.97
CA LEU A 561 -16.49 17.07 -11.21
C LEU A 561 -15.27 17.98 -11.04
N ASN A 562 -14.20 17.70 -11.78
CA ASN A 562 -13.00 18.54 -11.82
C ASN A 562 -12.93 19.28 -13.17
N LEU A 563 -12.99 20.60 -13.12
CA LEU A 563 -12.82 21.51 -14.26
C LEU A 563 -11.63 22.45 -14.04
N SER A 564 -10.76 22.19 -13.06
CA SER A 564 -9.67 23.11 -12.72
C SER A 564 -8.79 23.45 -13.92
N GLY A 565 -8.41 24.71 -14.12
CA GLY A 565 -7.51 25.14 -15.20
C GLY A 565 -8.06 24.91 -16.60
N CYS A 566 -9.36 24.67 -16.75
CA CYS A 566 -10.01 24.69 -18.06
C CYS A 566 -10.28 26.14 -18.49
N TYR A 567 -10.42 26.34 -19.81
CA TYR A 567 -10.84 27.60 -20.44
C TYR A 567 -9.92 28.81 -20.21
N GLN A 568 -9.26 29.30 -21.25
CA GLN A 568 -8.40 30.50 -21.18
C GLN A 568 -9.13 31.83 -21.46
N GLY A 569 -10.45 31.83 -21.65
CA GLY A 569 -11.26 33.04 -21.90
C GLY A 569 -12.22 33.38 -20.76
N GLU A 570 -12.88 34.54 -20.80
CA GLU A 570 -14.03 34.85 -19.93
C GLU A 570 -15.16 33.85 -20.23
N ILE A 571 -15.25 32.77 -19.44
CA ILE A 571 -16.42 31.90 -19.48
C ILE A 571 -17.60 32.68 -18.90
N SER A 572 -18.66 32.81 -19.71
CA SER A 572 -20.01 32.87 -19.15
C SER A 572 -20.49 31.44 -18.96
N PHE A 573 -20.46 30.94 -17.72
CA PHE A 573 -21.22 29.72 -17.42
C PHE A 573 -22.66 30.10 -17.72
N SER A 574 -23.38 29.33 -18.54
CA SER A 574 -24.81 29.57 -18.69
C SER A 574 -25.43 29.58 -17.30
N HIS A 575 -26.28 30.56 -16.98
CA HIS A 575 -26.84 30.72 -15.63
C HIS A 575 -27.48 29.41 -15.09
N ASP A 576 -27.91 28.52 -15.98
CA ASP A 576 -28.60 27.26 -15.69
C ASP A 576 -27.70 26.01 -15.53
N LEU A 577 -26.37 26.12 -15.73
CA LEU A 577 -25.48 24.94 -15.84
C LEU A 577 -25.44 24.12 -14.54
N PHE A 578 -25.55 24.79 -13.38
CA PHE A 578 -25.46 24.17 -12.06
C PHE A 578 -26.82 23.79 -11.44
N CYS A 579 -27.95 24.09 -12.10
CA CYS A 579 -29.29 23.88 -11.55
C CYS A 579 -29.70 22.40 -11.47
N TYR A 580 -29.03 21.50 -12.20
CA TYR A 580 -29.55 20.15 -12.44
C TYR A 580 -28.68 19.01 -11.90
N PHE A 581 -27.52 19.26 -11.30
CA PHE A 581 -26.66 18.19 -10.76
C PHE A 581 -27.24 17.60 -9.46
N PRO A 582 -27.87 16.40 -9.49
CA PRO A 582 -28.66 15.91 -8.36
C PRO A 582 -27.81 15.23 -7.27
N SER A 583 -26.55 14.91 -7.58
CA SER A 583 -25.66 14.08 -6.76
C SER A 583 -24.26 14.67 -6.58
N LEU A 584 -23.99 15.86 -7.12
CA LEU A 584 -22.65 16.45 -7.10
C LEU A 584 -22.25 16.83 -5.67
N MET A 585 -21.12 16.26 -5.21
CA MET A 585 -20.57 16.45 -3.87
C MET A 585 -19.25 17.22 -3.89
N HIS A 586 -18.43 17.06 -4.92
CA HIS A 586 -17.13 17.72 -5.03
C HIS A 586 -17.02 18.41 -6.38
N LEU A 587 -16.71 19.71 -6.35
CA LEU A 587 -16.55 20.55 -7.53
C LEU A 587 -15.22 21.30 -7.45
N ASP A 588 -14.35 21.09 -8.43
CA ASP A 588 -13.10 21.84 -8.57
C ASP A 588 -13.16 22.78 -9.78
N LEU A 589 -13.15 24.08 -9.49
CA LEU A 589 -13.11 25.20 -10.43
C LEU A 589 -11.82 26.02 -10.27
N SER A 590 -10.76 25.44 -9.70
CA SER A 590 -9.48 26.14 -9.50
C SER A 590 -8.88 26.64 -10.82
N GLY A 591 -8.12 27.73 -10.83
CA GLY A 591 -7.31 28.16 -11.96
C GLY A 591 -8.06 28.82 -13.13
N HIS A 592 -9.33 29.21 -12.94
CA HIS A 592 -10.10 29.93 -13.95
C HIS A 592 -9.91 31.45 -13.87
N TRP A 593 -10.33 32.17 -14.92
CA TRP A 593 -10.24 33.64 -15.03
C TRP A 593 -11.58 34.37 -14.91
N PHE A 594 -12.62 33.74 -14.38
CA PHE A 594 -13.91 34.42 -14.14
C PHE A 594 -13.80 35.47 -13.02
N ALA A 595 -14.56 36.56 -13.15
CA ALA A 595 -14.71 37.56 -12.10
C ALA A 595 -15.63 37.09 -10.96
N ASN A 596 -16.65 36.30 -11.29
CA ASN A 596 -17.64 35.78 -10.35
C ASN A 596 -18.05 34.36 -10.76
N ILE A 597 -18.35 33.51 -9.78
CA ILE A 597 -19.02 32.22 -10.04
C ILE A 597 -20.55 32.41 -10.14
N PRO A 598 -21.27 31.55 -10.87
CA PRO A 598 -22.72 31.70 -11.02
C PRO A 598 -23.47 31.66 -9.69
N ILE A 599 -24.49 32.52 -9.56
CA ILE A 599 -25.34 32.58 -8.38
C ILE A 599 -26.05 31.24 -8.13
N SER A 600 -26.37 30.47 -9.18
CA SER A 600 -27.02 29.15 -9.11
C SER A 600 -26.22 28.07 -8.37
N ILE A 601 -24.96 28.31 -7.96
CA ILE A 601 -24.20 27.36 -7.14
C ILE A 601 -24.89 26.99 -5.82
N HIS A 602 -25.74 27.88 -5.29
CA HIS A 602 -26.54 27.62 -4.09
C HIS A 602 -27.58 26.49 -4.27
N GLU A 603 -27.92 26.13 -5.51
CA GLU A 603 -28.90 25.08 -5.83
C GLU A 603 -28.29 23.66 -5.77
N LEU A 604 -26.95 23.56 -5.70
CA LEU A 604 -26.23 22.30 -5.55
C LEU A 604 -26.38 21.74 -4.12
N SER A 605 -27.57 21.23 -3.80
CA SER A 605 -28.02 20.82 -2.46
C SER A 605 -27.19 19.72 -1.78
N LYS A 606 -26.32 19.01 -2.52
CA LYS A 606 -25.42 17.98 -1.99
C LYS A 606 -23.95 18.36 -2.06
N LEU A 607 -23.59 19.55 -2.56
CA LEU A 607 -22.22 19.97 -2.70
C LEU A 607 -21.57 20.10 -1.31
N ARG A 608 -20.54 19.28 -1.06
CA ARG A 608 -19.78 19.24 0.18
C ARG A 608 -18.42 19.95 0.05
N SER A 609 -17.77 19.88 -1.10
CA SER A 609 -16.44 20.48 -1.32
C SER A 609 -16.44 21.35 -2.57
N LEU A 610 -15.96 22.58 -2.43
CA LEU A 610 -15.76 23.53 -3.53
C LEU A 610 -14.33 24.03 -3.53
N LYS A 611 -13.61 23.84 -4.64
CA LYS A 611 -12.26 24.36 -4.84
C LYS A 611 -12.25 25.45 -5.91
N LEU A 612 -11.65 26.59 -5.59
CA LEU A 612 -11.56 27.81 -6.39
C LEU A 612 -10.12 28.33 -6.39
N ASN A 613 -9.14 27.46 -6.13
CA ASN A 613 -7.77 27.88 -5.90
C ASN A 613 -7.19 28.60 -7.12
N ARG A 614 -6.40 29.66 -6.93
CA ARG A 614 -5.72 30.41 -8.00
C ARG A 614 -6.68 31.00 -9.06
N CYS A 615 -7.92 31.31 -8.72
CA CYS A 615 -8.80 32.12 -9.58
C CYS A 615 -8.44 33.61 -9.42
N TYR A 616 -7.45 34.08 -10.16
CA TYR A 616 -6.85 35.40 -9.92
C TYR A 616 -7.82 36.59 -10.11
N CYS A 617 -8.81 36.45 -11.01
CA CYS A 617 -9.79 37.49 -11.30
C CYS A 617 -11.04 37.41 -10.42
N LEU A 618 -11.23 36.34 -9.63
CA LEU A 618 -12.41 36.17 -8.79
C LEU A 618 -12.50 37.30 -7.76
N GLN A 619 -13.58 38.07 -7.79
CA GLN A 619 -13.80 39.23 -6.92
C GLN A 619 -14.74 38.92 -5.76
N PHE A 620 -15.82 38.16 -6.00
CA PHE A 620 -16.83 37.86 -4.99
C PHE A 620 -17.28 36.40 -5.03
N LEU A 621 -17.69 35.87 -3.86
CA LEU A 621 -18.37 34.59 -3.74
C LEU A 621 -19.89 34.86 -3.57
N PRO A 622 -20.77 34.22 -4.37
CA PRO A 622 -22.19 34.23 -4.12
C PRO A 622 -22.52 33.38 -2.88
N LYS A 623 -23.79 33.35 -2.53
CA LYS A 623 -24.31 32.45 -1.49
C LYS A 623 -23.99 31.00 -1.86
N LEU A 624 -23.34 30.28 -0.94
CA LEU A 624 -23.00 28.87 -1.10
C LEU A 624 -24.16 27.96 -0.61
N PRO A 625 -24.24 26.71 -1.11
CA PRO A 625 -25.25 25.75 -0.66
C PRO A 625 -25.03 25.37 0.81
N SER A 626 -26.10 25.04 1.51
CA SER A 626 -26.04 24.70 2.94
C SER A 626 -25.26 23.43 3.25
N SER A 627 -25.15 22.52 2.27
CA SER A 627 -24.41 21.26 2.38
C SER A 627 -22.89 21.42 2.38
N ILE A 628 -22.36 22.63 2.14
CA ILE A 628 -20.91 22.85 2.05
C ILE A 628 -20.22 22.46 3.36
N ARG A 629 -19.06 21.80 3.23
CA ARG A 629 -18.20 21.30 4.31
C ARG A 629 -16.74 21.69 4.11
N GLU A 630 -16.33 21.95 2.87
CA GLU A 630 -14.97 22.35 2.52
C GLU A 630 -15.02 23.44 1.43
N LEU A 631 -14.30 24.54 1.66
CA LEU A 631 -14.08 25.60 0.68
C LEU A 631 -12.60 25.97 0.60
N GLU A 632 -11.98 25.73 -0.54
CA GLU A 632 -10.62 26.19 -0.82
C GLU A 632 -10.65 27.29 -1.88
N ALA A 633 -10.04 28.45 -1.60
CA ALA A 633 -9.92 29.55 -2.56
C ALA A 633 -8.55 30.25 -2.48
N TYR A 634 -7.52 29.56 -1.99
CA TYR A 634 -6.20 30.18 -1.80
C TYR A 634 -5.62 30.65 -3.14
N GLY A 635 -4.88 31.76 -3.12
CA GLY A 635 -4.29 32.35 -4.33
C GLY A 635 -5.28 33.16 -5.20
N CYS A 636 -6.54 33.36 -4.80
CA CYS A 636 -7.45 34.32 -5.44
C CYS A 636 -7.10 35.76 -5.00
N ARG A 637 -6.26 36.47 -5.75
CA ARG A 637 -5.72 37.77 -5.34
C ARG A 637 -6.73 38.91 -5.34
N SER A 638 -7.72 38.85 -6.23
CA SER A 638 -8.77 39.88 -6.34
C SER A 638 -9.98 39.60 -5.44
N LEU A 639 -9.98 38.46 -4.75
CA LEU A 639 -11.15 38.03 -3.98
C LEU A 639 -11.30 38.93 -2.75
N ASN A 640 -12.31 39.80 -2.80
CA ASN A 640 -12.68 40.65 -1.69
C ASN A 640 -13.62 39.89 -0.77
N ILE A 641 -13.05 39.27 0.25
CA ILE A 641 -13.83 38.54 1.25
C ILE A 641 -14.42 39.53 2.24
N LEU A 642 -15.69 39.87 2.04
CA LEU A 642 -16.47 40.62 3.03
C LEU A 642 -16.77 39.73 4.25
N GLU A 643 -16.76 40.32 5.44
CA GLU A 643 -17.06 39.61 6.70
C GLU A 643 -18.44 38.94 6.65
N SER A 644 -19.42 39.59 6.01
CA SER A 644 -20.77 39.07 5.76
C SER A 644 -20.80 37.76 4.95
N ASN A 645 -19.84 37.55 4.04
CA ASN A 645 -19.77 36.34 3.22
C ASN A 645 -19.23 35.14 4.03
N VAL A 646 -18.27 35.41 4.92
CA VAL A 646 -17.74 34.41 5.86
C VAL A 646 -18.82 34.06 6.88
N LEU A 647 -19.48 35.06 7.48
CA LEU A 647 -20.59 34.87 8.43
C LEU A 647 -21.71 34.04 7.83
N SER A 648 -22.20 34.41 6.64
CA SER A 648 -23.29 33.72 5.98
C SER A 648 -22.94 32.27 5.62
N THR A 649 -21.70 32.01 5.18
CA THR A 649 -21.23 30.65 4.86
C THR A 649 -21.18 29.77 6.12
N ILE A 650 -20.58 30.28 7.21
CA ILE A 650 -20.52 29.57 8.50
C ILE A 650 -21.94 29.28 9.00
N CYS A 651 -22.82 30.28 9.04
CA CYS A 651 -24.21 30.11 9.49
C CYS A 651 -24.98 29.10 8.63
N THR A 652 -24.74 29.08 7.32
CA THR A 652 -25.45 28.18 6.40
C THR A 652 -24.97 26.73 6.57
N ALA A 653 -23.68 26.50 6.80
CA ALA A 653 -23.14 25.18 7.09
C ALA A 653 -23.73 24.57 8.37
N PHE A 654 -23.77 25.34 9.47
CA PHE A 654 -24.36 24.90 10.76
C PHE A 654 -25.87 24.67 10.71
N LYS A 655 -26.62 25.40 9.87
CA LYS A 655 -28.06 25.13 9.69
C LYS A 655 -28.35 23.74 9.12
N SER A 656 -27.39 23.13 8.43
CA SER A 656 -27.52 21.81 7.82
C SER A 656 -26.89 20.66 8.62
N SER A 657 -26.06 20.96 9.64
CA SER A 657 -25.41 19.93 10.44
C SER A 657 -26.43 19.31 11.40
N SER A 658 -26.86 18.09 11.12
CA SER A 658 -27.74 17.31 12.00
C SER A 658 -26.91 16.36 12.87
N SER A 659 -27.43 15.97 14.03
CA SER A 659 -26.83 15.01 14.96
C SER A 659 -26.67 13.58 14.41
N GLN A 660 -26.89 13.36 13.10
CA GLN A 660 -26.72 12.09 12.39
C GLN A 660 -25.46 12.04 11.50
N ASP A 661 -24.68 13.12 11.37
CA ASP A 661 -23.38 13.13 10.66
C ASP A 661 -22.27 12.47 11.53
N GLN A 662 -22.40 11.18 11.84
CA GLN A 662 -21.43 10.42 12.65
C GLN A 662 -20.09 10.18 11.93
N GLU A 663 -19.98 10.45 10.63
CA GLU A 663 -18.77 10.15 9.84
C GLU A 663 -17.62 11.16 10.03
N ASN A 664 -17.89 12.41 10.43
CA ASN A 664 -16.91 13.50 10.29
C ASN A 664 -16.34 14.05 11.61
N GLN A 665 -16.38 13.26 12.68
CA GLN A 665 -15.80 13.59 13.99
C GLN A 665 -16.08 15.04 14.40
N GLY A 666 -17.33 15.51 14.30
CA GLY A 666 -17.72 16.85 14.74
C GLY A 666 -17.25 18.06 13.92
N VAL A 667 -16.54 17.88 12.79
CA VAL A 667 -16.14 18.97 11.87
C VAL A 667 -17.28 19.36 10.94
N VAL A 668 -17.68 20.64 10.96
CA VAL A 668 -18.80 21.20 10.19
C VAL A 668 -18.36 21.87 8.90
N LEU A 669 -17.30 22.66 8.96
CA LEU A 669 -16.84 23.45 7.83
C LEU A 669 -15.34 23.73 7.96
N GLU A 670 -14.60 23.47 6.89
CA GLU A 670 -13.20 23.84 6.70
C GLU A 670 -13.11 24.86 5.56
N MET A 671 -12.47 25.99 5.81
CA MET A 671 -12.24 27.03 4.78
C MET A 671 -10.77 27.40 4.75
N LEU A 672 -10.19 27.47 3.55
CA LEU A 672 -8.86 28.00 3.29
C LEU A 672 -8.93 29.08 2.23
N ILE A 673 -8.88 30.33 2.66
CA ILE A 673 -9.19 31.50 1.85
C ILE A 673 -8.11 32.59 1.98
N PRO A 674 -7.92 33.47 0.98
CA PRO A 674 -6.99 34.58 1.08
C PRO A 674 -7.53 35.65 2.02
N SER A 675 -6.74 36.06 3.01
CA SER A 675 -7.04 37.24 3.82
C SER A 675 -5.77 37.78 4.45
N THR A 676 -5.72 39.10 4.67
CA THR A 676 -4.62 39.78 5.37
C THR A 676 -4.92 40.05 6.84
N LYS A 677 -6.17 39.83 7.28
CA LYS A 677 -6.66 40.11 8.64
C LYS A 677 -7.58 39.01 9.12
N ILE A 678 -7.62 38.83 10.44
CA ILE A 678 -8.66 38.01 11.08
C ILE A 678 -9.97 38.83 11.08
N PRO A 679 -11.11 38.26 10.67
CA PRO A 679 -12.40 38.95 10.72
C PRO A 679 -12.74 39.44 12.13
N SER A 680 -13.38 40.61 12.22
CA SER A 680 -13.70 41.31 13.47
C SER A 680 -14.51 40.49 14.47
N LEU A 681 -15.26 39.50 13.98
CA LEU A 681 -16.07 38.57 14.76
C LEU A 681 -15.27 37.56 15.60
N PHE A 682 -13.97 37.40 15.36
CA PHE A 682 -13.12 36.48 16.12
C PHE A 682 -12.34 37.24 17.20
N VAL A 683 -12.41 36.74 18.45
CA VAL A 683 -11.55 37.20 19.53
C VAL A 683 -10.13 36.71 19.27
N GLN A 684 -9.16 37.63 19.18
CA GLN A 684 -7.78 37.29 18.86
C GLN A 684 -7.00 36.85 20.11
N TYR A 685 -6.15 35.84 19.96
CA TYR A 685 -5.29 35.31 21.01
C TYR A 685 -3.81 35.39 20.64
N PRO A 686 -2.90 35.67 21.60
CA PRO A 686 -1.47 35.72 21.35
C PRO A 686 -0.87 34.34 21.02
N LEU A 687 0.11 34.31 20.13
CA LEU A 687 0.84 33.10 19.74
C LEU A 687 1.84 32.67 20.83
N ASN A 688 1.93 31.36 21.09
CA ASN A 688 2.93 30.77 21.99
C ASN A 688 3.95 29.97 21.17
N GLY A 689 5.01 30.63 20.69
CA GLY A 689 6.06 30.01 19.85
C GLY A 689 5.77 30.09 18.34
N ASN A 690 6.50 29.30 17.52
CA ASN A 690 6.47 29.45 16.05
C ASN A 690 5.27 28.78 15.34
N ASP A 691 4.61 27.78 15.94
CA ASP A 691 3.57 26.97 15.27
C ASP A 691 2.44 26.51 16.21
N ALA A 692 2.22 27.21 17.34
CA ALA A 692 1.19 26.85 18.32
C ALA A 692 0.47 28.08 18.86
N ALA A 693 -0.86 28.01 18.89
CA ALA A 693 -1.69 29.04 19.50
C ALA A 693 -2.45 28.44 20.68
N LEU A 694 -2.22 29.01 21.86
CA LEU A 694 -2.98 28.69 23.06
C LEU A 694 -4.27 29.49 23.00
N VAL A 695 -5.34 28.83 22.52
CA VAL A 695 -6.67 29.41 22.47
C VAL A 695 -7.45 28.86 23.66
N PRO A 696 -7.49 29.58 24.81
CA PRO A 696 -8.20 29.12 25.99
C PRO A 696 -9.67 28.88 25.64
N TYR A 697 -10.21 27.72 26.03
CA TYR A 697 -11.63 27.44 25.85
C TYR A 697 -12.42 28.53 26.61
N PRO A 698 -13.35 29.26 25.95
CA PRO A 698 -13.98 30.42 26.57
C PRO A 698 -14.63 30.05 27.90
N SER A 699 -14.27 30.76 28.96
CA SER A 699 -14.83 30.60 30.31
C SER A 699 -16.36 30.69 30.29
N ASP A 700 -16.90 31.54 29.41
CA ASP A 700 -18.33 31.79 29.23
C ASP A 700 -19.06 30.66 28.48
N CYS A 701 -18.35 29.94 27.59
CA CYS A 701 -18.91 28.80 26.86
C CYS A 701 -18.95 27.51 27.75
N ARG A 702 -18.32 27.50 28.95
CA ARG A 702 -18.42 26.39 29.96
C ARG A 702 -19.78 26.29 30.68
N LEU A 703 -20.57 27.38 30.70
CA LEU A 703 -21.86 27.45 31.42
C LEU A 703 -23.08 27.36 30.48
N ASN A 704 -22.87 27.45 29.16
CA ASN A 704 -23.94 27.52 28.18
C ASN A 704 -24.29 26.13 27.60
N LYS A 705 -25.31 25.48 28.17
CA LYS A 705 -25.83 24.19 27.68
C LYS A 705 -26.41 24.24 26.26
N ASN A 706 -26.57 25.42 25.67
CA ASN A 706 -27.12 25.64 24.33
C ASN A 706 -26.06 26.03 23.28
N LEU A 707 -24.76 25.86 23.58
CA LEU A 707 -23.69 26.11 22.62
C LEU A 707 -23.80 25.14 21.43
N LYS A 708 -23.91 25.67 20.21
CA LYS A 708 -23.96 24.87 18.99
C LYS A 708 -22.58 24.36 18.54
N GLY A 709 -21.54 25.15 18.79
CA GLY A 709 -20.17 24.85 18.38
C GLY A 709 -19.24 26.05 18.53
N ILE A 710 -18.01 25.91 18.03
CA ILE A 710 -17.01 26.98 17.96
C ILE A 710 -16.42 27.09 16.54
N ALA A 711 -15.96 28.28 16.17
CA ALA A 711 -15.14 28.50 14.98
C ALA A 711 -13.76 28.98 15.43
N VAL A 712 -12.70 28.34 14.92
CA VAL A 712 -11.30 28.72 15.15
C VAL A 712 -10.70 29.17 13.83
N CYS A 713 -9.92 30.24 13.84
CA CYS A 713 -9.22 30.70 12.65
C CYS A 713 -7.72 30.92 12.89
N PHE A 714 -6.92 30.68 11.84
CA PHE A 714 -5.49 30.88 11.82
C PHE A 714 -5.12 31.73 10.61
N LEU A 715 -4.52 32.89 10.85
CA LEU A 715 -3.90 33.72 9.82
C LEU A 715 -2.44 33.32 9.73
N PHE A 716 -1.98 32.92 8.56
CA PHE A 716 -0.59 32.53 8.34
C PHE A 716 -0.10 33.03 6.98
N TYR A 717 1.23 33.07 6.84
CA TYR A 717 1.92 33.49 5.63
C TYR A 717 2.81 32.37 5.12
N THR A 718 2.82 32.16 3.81
CA THR A 718 3.70 31.20 3.14
C THR A 718 4.55 31.91 2.09
N LYS A 719 5.83 31.55 2.00
CA LYS A 719 6.78 31.99 0.97
C LYS A 719 7.64 30.82 0.49
N PHE A 720 7.71 30.62 -0.82
CA PHE A 720 8.47 29.54 -1.45
C PHE A 720 9.60 30.12 -2.29
N TRP A 721 10.78 29.51 -2.18
CA TRP A 721 11.97 29.86 -2.95
C TRP A 721 12.35 28.78 -3.98
N GLY A 722 11.71 27.61 -3.90
CA GLY A 722 11.88 26.48 -4.84
C GLY A 722 10.69 26.23 -5.77
N PHE A 723 10.82 25.20 -6.62
CA PHE A 723 9.79 24.80 -7.59
C PHE A 723 8.58 24.10 -6.95
N ASP A 724 8.78 23.39 -5.85
CA ASP A 724 7.69 22.76 -5.10
C ASP A 724 7.06 23.76 -4.12
N LYS A 725 5.76 24.00 -4.29
CA LYS A 725 4.94 24.91 -3.48
C LYS A 725 3.93 24.17 -2.61
N SER A 726 4.22 22.91 -2.27
CA SER A 726 3.40 22.05 -1.44
C SER A 726 3.62 22.32 0.06
N VAL A 727 2.52 22.35 0.82
CA VAL A 727 2.52 22.50 2.28
C VAL A 727 1.61 21.45 2.87
N LYS A 728 2.17 20.63 3.74
CA LYS A 728 1.42 19.75 4.63
C LYS A 728 0.92 20.57 5.80
N LEU A 729 -0.39 20.57 5.99
CA LEU A 729 -1.08 21.21 7.11
C LEU A 729 -1.66 20.12 8.01
N ASN A 730 -1.49 20.27 9.32
CA ASN A 730 -2.10 19.42 10.33
C ASN A 730 -2.67 20.29 11.46
N LEU A 731 -3.87 19.95 11.90
CA LEU A 731 -4.47 20.58 13.08
C LEU A 731 -4.66 19.54 14.18
N SER A 732 -4.07 19.81 15.34
CA SER A 732 -4.11 18.93 16.51
C SER A 732 -4.49 19.70 17.78
N VAL A 733 -5.00 18.98 18.78
CA VAL A 733 -5.27 19.52 20.12
C VAL A 733 -4.26 18.94 21.11
N SER A 734 -3.51 19.80 21.82
CA SER A 734 -2.35 19.34 22.60
C SER A 734 -2.66 18.63 23.92
N ASN A 735 -3.90 18.69 24.45
CA ASN A 735 -4.25 18.02 25.71
C ASN A 735 -4.62 16.53 25.56
N GLY A 736 -4.36 15.90 24.40
CA GLY A 736 -4.65 14.48 24.23
C GLY A 736 -4.00 13.77 23.03
N ASN A 737 -3.00 14.34 22.34
CA ASN A 737 -2.45 13.78 21.08
C ASN A 737 -3.52 13.40 20.03
N ARG A 738 -4.68 14.08 20.06
CA ARG A 738 -5.79 13.84 19.13
C ARG A 738 -5.64 14.77 17.92
N CYS A 739 -5.57 14.16 16.75
CA CYS A 739 -5.48 14.84 15.46
C CYS A 739 -6.90 15.17 14.99
N ILE A 740 -7.25 16.46 14.85
CA ILE A 740 -8.56 16.86 14.32
C ILE A 740 -8.57 16.65 12.80
N ILE A 741 -7.50 17.12 12.14
CA ILE A 741 -7.34 17.03 10.70
C ILE A 741 -5.99 16.39 10.42
N PRO A 742 -5.96 15.17 9.83
CA PRO A 742 -4.71 14.50 9.47
C PRO A 742 -3.92 15.36 8.49
N TRP A 743 -2.61 15.08 8.36
CA TRP A 743 -1.77 15.81 7.41
C TRP A 743 -2.40 15.85 6.01
N ARG A 744 -2.73 17.06 5.54
CA ARG A 744 -3.22 17.33 4.18
C ARG A 744 -2.21 18.17 3.41
N THR A 745 -1.90 17.76 2.19
CA THR A 745 -1.01 18.51 1.30
C THR A 745 -1.83 19.53 0.50
N TYR A 746 -1.42 20.79 0.56
CA TYR A 746 -1.95 21.90 -0.24
C TYR A 746 -0.86 22.49 -1.15
N ARG A 747 -1.14 22.72 -2.43
CA ARG A 747 -0.21 23.44 -3.33
C ARG A 747 -0.42 24.94 -3.24
N MET A 748 0.03 25.55 -2.17
CA MET A 748 -0.23 26.95 -1.83
C MET A 748 0.51 27.95 -2.73
N CYS A 749 0.20 29.24 -2.55
CA CYS A 749 0.86 30.35 -3.24
C CYS A 749 1.51 31.28 -2.21
N ASP A 750 2.50 32.06 -2.65
CA ASP A 750 3.08 33.12 -1.82
C ASP A 750 2.01 34.13 -1.40
N GLY A 751 1.92 34.42 -0.11
CA GLY A 751 0.92 35.35 0.42
C GLY A 751 0.32 34.96 1.76
N TYR A 752 -0.71 35.71 2.14
CA TYR A 752 -1.46 35.52 3.38
C TYR A 752 -2.66 34.63 3.16
N HIS A 753 -2.89 33.72 4.10
CA HIS A 753 -3.96 32.74 4.08
C HIS A 753 -4.66 32.75 5.42
N LEU A 754 -5.99 32.65 5.38
CA LEU A 754 -6.85 32.48 6.53
C LEU A 754 -7.47 31.09 6.45
N TYR A 755 -7.13 30.28 7.44
CA TYR A 755 -7.72 28.96 7.66
C TYR A 755 -8.78 29.07 8.73
N ILE A 756 -10.01 28.65 8.45
CA ILE A 756 -11.12 28.64 9.40
C ILE A 756 -11.62 27.20 9.54
N LEU A 757 -11.77 26.76 10.78
CA LEU A 757 -12.36 25.47 11.11
C LEU A 757 -13.54 25.64 12.06
N CYS A 758 -14.67 25.06 11.69
CA CYS A 758 -15.90 25.06 12.46
C CYS A 758 -16.14 23.68 13.08
N LEU A 759 -16.33 23.63 14.40
CA LEU A 759 -16.51 22.41 15.18
C LEU A 759 -17.84 22.44 15.92
N THR A 760 -18.56 21.32 15.91
CA THR A 760 -19.77 21.12 16.73
C THR A 760 -19.43 20.96 18.21
N ASN A 761 -20.40 21.23 19.08
CA ASN A 761 -20.25 20.97 20.51
C ASN A 761 -20.04 19.47 20.83
N ASP A 762 -20.53 18.57 19.96
CA ASP A 762 -20.37 17.12 20.13
C ASP A 762 -18.90 16.67 20.15
N TYR A 763 -18.02 17.42 19.46
CA TYR A 763 -16.58 17.18 19.46
C TYR A 763 -15.97 17.26 20.87
N PHE A 764 -16.54 18.08 21.75
CA PHE A 764 -15.96 18.43 23.04
C PHE A 764 -16.63 17.74 24.24
N ARG A 765 -17.58 16.81 24.00
CA ARG A 765 -18.44 16.22 25.05
C ARG A 765 -17.71 15.54 26.20
N GLU A 766 -16.50 15.02 25.97
CA GLU A 766 -15.72 14.28 26.98
C GLU A 766 -14.62 15.12 27.66
N GLU A 767 -14.32 16.32 27.17
CA GLU A 767 -13.14 17.11 27.57
C GLU A 767 -13.47 18.43 28.29
N PHE A 768 -14.72 18.60 28.74
CA PHE A 768 -15.29 19.84 29.33
C PHE A 768 -14.60 20.40 30.60
N GLN A 769 -13.41 19.94 30.99
CA GLN A 769 -12.73 20.34 32.23
C GLN A 769 -11.30 20.89 32.04
N GLN A 770 -10.79 21.05 30.82
CA GLN A 770 -9.41 21.54 30.59
C GLN A 770 -9.31 22.62 29.50
N ASP A 771 -8.31 23.48 29.61
CA ASP A 771 -7.97 24.46 28.56
C ASP A 771 -7.43 23.73 27.34
N MET A 772 -8.10 23.85 26.19
CA MET A 772 -7.63 23.27 24.93
C MET A 772 -6.62 24.17 24.23
N VAL A 773 -5.71 23.58 23.48
CA VAL A 773 -4.70 24.30 22.69
C VAL A 773 -4.78 23.78 21.27
N PHE A 774 -5.18 24.64 20.35
CA PHE A 774 -5.26 24.29 18.93
C PHE A 774 -3.92 24.60 18.26
N LYS A 775 -3.29 23.57 17.71
CA LYS A 775 -1.98 23.67 17.07
C LYS A 775 -2.10 23.43 15.58
N LEU A 776 -1.84 24.47 14.79
CA LEU A 776 -1.71 24.37 13.34
C LEU A 776 -0.24 24.17 12.98
N LEU A 777 0.10 22.96 12.54
CA LEU A 777 1.44 22.60 12.08
C LEU A 777 1.53 22.73 10.55
N LEU A 778 2.57 23.41 10.08
CA LEU A 778 2.88 23.57 8.66
C LEU A 778 4.24 22.92 8.37
N ARG A 779 4.29 22.01 7.40
CA ARG A 779 5.52 21.32 6.96
C ARG A 779 5.63 21.31 5.44
N PRO A 780 6.84 21.29 4.86
CA PRO A 780 7.00 20.98 3.44
C PRO A 780 6.63 19.52 3.15
N GLU A 781 6.22 19.20 1.92
CA GLU A 781 5.91 17.82 1.54
C GLU A 781 7.16 16.94 1.41
N VAL A 782 8.23 17.52 0.88
CA VAL A 782 9.55 16.89 0.68
C VAL A 782 10.47 17.34 1.81
N GLU A 783 10.75 16.46 2.76
CA GLU A 783 11.98 16.53 3.56
C GLU A 783 13.07 15.98 2.64
N TYR A 784 13.97 16.83 2.13
CA TYR A 784 15.18 16.32 1.49
C TYR A 784 15.88 15.46 2.53
N GLY A 785 15.88 14.13 2.33
CA GLY A 785 16.68 13.24 3.15
C GLY A 785 18.13 13.70 3.16
N GLU A 786 18.82 13.47 4.26
CA GLU A 786 20.26 13.70 4.41
C GLU A 786 21.00 13.08 3.20
N TYR A 787 21.24 13.91 2.19
CA TYR A 787 22.25 13.63 1.18
C TYR A 787 23.56 14.07 1.84
N ASP A 788 24.39 13.09 2.19
CA ASP A 788 25.80 13.30 2.53
C ASP A 788 26.50 13.99 1.35
N SER A 789 26.45 15.31 1.32
CA SER A 789 27.32 16.16 0.50
C SER A 789 27.60 17.45 1.28
N GLU A 790 28.78 17.53 1.89
CA GLU A 790 29.25 18.60 2.78
C GLU A 790 29.47 19.99 2.11
N GLU A 791 28.77 20.35 1.02
CA GLU A 791 29.06 21.60 0.28
C GLU A 791 27.87 22.52 -0.07
N PHE A 792 26.68 22.34 0.53
CA PHE A 792 25.61 23.33 0.40
C PHE A 792 25.09 23.79 1.77
N GLU A 793 25.33 25.06 2.13
CA GLU A 793 24.62 25.71 3.23
C GLU A 793 23.11 25.54 3.03
N HIS A 794 22.42 24.99 4.03
CA HIS A 794 20.97 24.77 4.04
C HIS A 794 20.20 26.11 3.91
N ILE A 795 19.90 26.53 2.69
CA ILE A 795 18.91 27.58 2.44
C ILE A 795 17.53 26.93 2.53
N PRO A 796 16.66 27.30 3.50
CA PRO A 796 15.32 26.73 3.57
C PRO A 796 14.55 27.12 2.30
N CYS A 797 14.17 26.13 1.49
CA CYS A 797 13.44 26.34 0.23
C CYS A 797 12.01 26.89 0.43
N TYR A 798 11.59 27.04 1.69
CA TYR A 798 10.25 27.38 2.14
C TYR A 798 10.27 28.09 3.49
N GLN A 799 9.37 29.05 3.66
CA GLN A 799 9.06 29.68 4.94
C GLN A 799 7.54 29.72 5.10
N ALA A 800 7.01 29.16 6.19
CA ALA A 800 5.68 29.49 6.64
C ALA A 800 5.65 29.82 8.11
N LYS A 801 4.74 30.73 8.45
CA LYS A 801 4.60 31.26 9.79
C LYS A 801 3.14 31.56 10.08
N VAL A 802 2.64 31.02 11.19
CA VAL A 802 1.36 31.46 11.76
C VAL A 802 1.57 32.85 12.37
N LEU A 803 0.70 33.80 12.00
CA LEU A 803 0.82 35.21 12.36
C LEU A 803 -0.15 35.61 13.47
N SER A 804 -1.36 35.07 13.45
CA SER A 804 -2.37 35.33 14.47
C SER A 804 -3.42 34.23 14.48
N THR A 805 -4.18 34.14 15.57
CA THR A 805 -5.28 33.19 15.73
C THR A 805 -6.49 33.86 16.36
N GLY A 806 -7.67 33.31 16.11
CA GLY A 806 -8.90 33.80 16.69
C GLY A 806 -9.93 32.70 16.93
N LEU A 807 -10.88 32.97 17.82
CA LEU A 807 -11.98 32.08 18.15
C LEU A 807 -13.30 32.86 18.31
N ALA A 808 -14.40 32.24 17.92
CA ALA A 808 -15.76 32.75 18.08
C ALA A 808 -16.74 31.61 18.44
N CYS A 809 -17.71 31.87 19.32
CA CYS A 809 -18.79 30.92 19.61
C CYS A 809 -19.90 31.06 18.52
N ILE A 810 -20.41 29.95 17.99
CA ILE A 810 -21.27 29.96 16.77
C ILE A 810 -22.59 30.71 16.97
N ASN A 811 -23.13 30.69 18.19
CA ASN A 811 -24.35 31.43 18.52
C ASN A 811 -24.18 32.95 18.30
N GLU A 812 -23.00 33.50 18.62
CA GLU A 812 -22.68 34.93 18.41
C GLU A 812 -22.59 35.26 16.92
N ILE A 813 -22.03 34.35 16.12
CA ILE A 813 -21.96 34.46 14.66
C ILE A 813 -23.37 34.48 14.05
N GLU A 814 -24.28 33.63 14.53
CA GLU A 814 -25.67 33.60 14.07
C GLU A 814 -26.42 34.91 14.40
N ASP A 815 -26.23 35.44 15.60
CA ASP A 815 -26.84 36.71 16.04
C ASP A 815 -26.33 37.90 15.22
N LEU A 816 -25.01 37.98 15.00
CA LEU A 816 -24.40 38.99 14.14
C LEU A 816 -24.94 38.90 12.71
N ASN A 817 -25.02 37.69 12.16
CA ASN A 817 -25.54 37.48 10.81
C ASN A 817 -27.03 37.88 10.68
N GLN A 818 -27.86 37.65 11.70
CA GLN A 818 -29.25 38.15 11.70
C GLN A 818 -29.31 39.67 11.75
N SER A 819 -28.51 40.30 12.62
CA SER A 819 -28.45 41.76 12.74
C SER A 819 -28.00 42.43 11.43
N GLU A 820 -27.10 41.79 10.69
CA GLU A 820 -26.60 42.29 9.41
C GLU A 820 -27.63 42.09 8.28
N ILE A 821 -28.35 40.97 8.28
CA ILE A 821 -29.49 40.76 7.37
C ILE A 821 -30.60 41.78 7.63
N GLU A 822 -30.92 42.07 8.89
CA GLU A 822 -31.92 43.09 9.28
C GLU A 822 -31.46 44.50 8.90
N ARG A 823 -30.18 44.82 9.09
CA ARG A 823 -29.59 46.09 8.67
C ARG A 823 -29.65 46.25 7.15
N GLN A 824 -29.29 45.22 6.38
CA GLN A 824 -29.41 45.23 4.91
C GLN A 824 -30.87 45.31 4.43
N ARG A 825 -31.83 44.72 5.14
CA ARG A 825 -33.27 44.88 4.85
C ARG A 825 -33.76 46.29 5.12
N ASN A 826 -33.32 46.91 6.22
CA ASN A 826 -33.69 48.27 6.59
C ASN A 826 -33.02 49.32 5.69
N GLU A 827 -31.76 49.11 5.30
CA GLU A 827 -31.06 49.91 4.29
C GLU A 827 -31.65 49.69 2.89
N GLY A 828 -32.09 48.47 2.56
CA GLY A 828 -32.82 48.13 1.33
C GLY A 828 -34.23 48.73 1.25
N GLN A 829 -34.91 48.94 2.38
CA GLN A 829 -36.16 49.71 2.45
C GLN A 829 -35.94 51.22 2.29
N SER A 830 -34.74 51.73 2.58
CA SER A 830 -34.32 53.10 2.25
C SER A 830 -33.87 53.28 0.79
N LEU A 831 -33.71 52.19 0.03
CA LEU A 831 -33.31 52.18 -1.39
C LEU A 831 -34.48 51.96 -2.35
N PHE A 832 -35.70 51.77 -1.85
CA PHE A 832 -36.92 51.77 -2.67
C PHE A 832 -37.32 53.16 -3.18
N ASP A 833 -36.71 54.24 -2.66
CA ASP A 833 -36.93 55.62 -3.12
C ASP A 833 -35.84 56.16 -4.07
N LEU A 834 -34.83 55.36 -4.44
CA LEU A 834 -33.80 55.76 -5.43
C LEU A 834 -33.72 54.87 -6.68
N ASN A 835 -34.69 53.98 -6.90
CA ASN A 835 -34.73 53.06 -8.04
C ASN A 835 -35.34 53.67 -9.32
N LYS A 836 -35.03 54.94 -9.64
CA LYS A 836 -35.54 55.58 -10.87
C LYS A 836 -34.54 56.28 -11.78
N SER A 837 -33.25 56.29 -11.46
CA SER A 837 -32.25 56.85 -12.37
C SER A 837 -30.94 56.14 -12.19
N ILE A 838 -30.51 55.41 -13.23
CA ILE A 838 -29.18 55.45 -13.85
C ILE A 838 -29.08 54.23 -14.79
N GLU A 839 -29.43 54.49 -16.06
CA GLU A 839 -28.85 53.82 -17.22
C GLU A 839 -27.37 54.22 -17.32
N ILE A 840 -26.46 53.24 -17.42
CA ILE A 840 -25.08 53.38 -17.94
C ILE A 840 -24.86 52.07 -18.72
N MET A 841 -25.04 52.00 -20.04
CA MET A 841 -24.30 52.62 -21.16
C MET A 841 -22.78 52.47 -21.08
N ASP A 842 -22.26 51.64 -21.98
CA ASP A 842 -20.95 51.67 -22.63
C ASP A 842 -19.82 52.46 -21.95
N ILE A 843 -18.80 51.73 -21.47
CA ILE A 843 -17.40 52.13 -21.69
C ILE A 843 -16.58 50.86 -21.98
N CYS A 844 -16.41 50.56 -23.27
CA CYS A 844 -15.27 49.82 -23.79
C CYS A 844 -14.19 50.84 -24.20
N GLU A 845 -13.03 50.77 -23.56
CA GLU A 845 -11.71 51.03 -24.18
C GLU A 845 -10.63 50.29 -23.39
#